data_AF-A0A078MQX3-F1
#
_entry.id   AF-A0A078MQX3-F1
#
_cell.length_a   1.000
_cell.length_b   1.000
_cell.length_c   1.000
_cell.angle_alpha   90.00
_cell.angle_beta   90.00
_cell.angle_gamma   90.00
#
_symmetry.space_group_name_H-M   'P 1'
#
loop_
_entity.id
_entity.type
_entity.pdbx_description
1 polymer ?
#
loop_
_entity_poly.entity_id
_entity_poly.type
_entity_poly.pdbx_seq_one_letter_code
_entity_poly.pdbx_strand_id
1 'polypeptide(L)'
;MNIWGIQHLVGGFLLAGTLAAGLMPVMEQVPLPDVPAPVRTDLAPTISGDTPSSSFDPGPPGGSGASDRRLSPVPASTGSVAPTLPPTENQPVQKTRQADNLVSPENEQAEALSRLIRENGARMGQGLDRIRESGDPTVPTEAELILAAEEPEAAAAMGAPAAGPEVHTQASWRPNWGIQGLDVSSHQENPAIGLTVNWRDAWSDGARFAYVKATEGEYYRNIYFAKQYKGATDVGMIRGAYHFANPATSSGGSQADFFVSNGGGWSADGKTLPPLLDIEYNPYEGNICYNLSPTQMVNWIRDFSNTIKARTGRLPMIYTTTDWWRTCTGDTDAFSDHPLHIAAYNTSGPGSLPAGWTAYDVWQYSSTGPYPGDSNLWNGTLDDLRLFALNRAPDRSYQLFSPGDLDSDGVGDLLARRSDGSLWFSAGTGSGTFRPAARIGTGWQIYDRLISAGDYDGDGRSDFLARHVDGSLWLYSGTGRVGGKDEGYRPARRIGNSGWDAFDTIVGVGDADGNARPDLLARLPDGSARLYSGTGTGGHGPWSSLARGWGQYTSIIGAKDFDGDDTADVVGVDRDGALWLQRGTGRSSYAPPLRIGTGWTTFSAVLGGADFNRDGNMDLLGRKSDGSLSFYAGTGRVSEGYHARAAGQAVGLAAARRVISVPDFNTDGRGDLLTIRSNGTLWFSAGLGTGRYAQPVQVGSGWNIYTEVLSTGDFDGDSRADLLARKSDGTLWFYAGTGRVGGNEEGYRHAVQVGYGWNTYSQVLGAGDLNGDGRNDLLARSTSGNLVFYQGTGRVGSGSEGYRPGLTVGWGGWQHQAGIVRAGDFDDDGRNDILARYSDGGLTLYRGEGNGRFRGAEPVGSGWHIYREVLGGLDLSGDGKDDILTVDRNSELWLYRGDGMVDEGYRRAAAAGRL
;
A
#
# COMPACT_ATOMS: atom_id res chain seq x y z
N MET A 1 -63.27 -29.11 -3.20
CA MET A 1 -64.14 -29.80 -4.18
C MET A 1 -63.27 -30.33 -5.31
N ASN A 2 -63.61 -31.50 -5.86
CA ASN A 2 -63.34 -32.04 -7.21
C ASN A 2 -61.97 -31.68 -7.85
N ILE A 3 -60.89 -32.49 -7.81
CA ILE A 3 -60.64 -33.92 -8.20
C ILE A 3 -60.19 -34.07 -9.67
N TRP A 4 -59.34 -35.08 -9.95
CA TRP A 4 -58.75 -35.56 -11.23
C TRP A 4 -57.45 -34.85 -11.70
N GLY A 5 -56.30 -35.52 -11.87
CA GLY A 5 -55.85 -36.84 -11.37
C GLY A 5 -55.85 -38.01 -12.38
N ILE A 6 -54.67 -38.61 -12.62
CA ILE A 6 -54.34 -39.95 -13.20
C ILE A 6 -52.81 -40.13 -12.96
N GLN A 7 -52.26 -41.13 -12.21
CA GLN A 7 -52.21 -42.61 -12.35
C GLN A 7 -51.11 -43.09 -13.33
N HIS A 8 -50.32 -44.17 -13.11
CA HIS A 8 -50.39 -45.25 -12.09
C HIS A 8 -49.05 -46.06 -11.90
N LEU A 9 -48.81 -46.53 -10.66
CA LEU A 9 -48.37 -47.88 -10.19
C LEU A 9 -47.09 -48.65 -10.66
N VAL A 10 -46.38 -49.16 -9.63
CA VAL A 10 -45.89 -50.56 -9.39
C VAL A 10 -44.56 -51.09 -9.99
N GLY A 11 -43.79 -51.75 -9.10
CA GLY A 11 -42.75 -52.75 -9.41
C GLY A 11 -41.30 -52.26 -9.17
N GLY A 12 -40.37 -53.06 -8.65
CA GLY A 12 -40.48 -54.41 -8.05
C GLY A 12 -39.21 -55.26 -8.26
N PHE A 13 -38.74 -55.92 -7.18
CA PHE A 13 -37.58 -56.84 -7.14
C PHE A 13 -36.20 -56.23 -7.49
N LEU A 14 -35.02 -56.86 -7.29
CA LEU A 14 -34.43 -57.76 -6.28
C LEU A 14 -33.13 -58.32 -6.90
N LEU A 15 -31.95 -57.87 -6.46
CA LEU A 15 -30.66 -58.59 -6.58
C LEU A 15 -29.71 -57.95 -5.54
N ALA A 16 -29.26 -58.60 -4.46
CA ALA A 16 -28.58 -59.90 -4.27
C ALA A 16 -27.07 -59.84 -4.59
N GLY A 17 -26.23 -59.95 -3.55
CA GLY A 17 -24.77 -59.79 -3.60
C GLY A 17 -24.11 -59.96 -2.22
N THR A 18 -24.28 -61.12 -1.59
CA THR A 18 -23.83 -61.41 -0.21
C THR A 18 -22.41 -61.95 -0.11
N LEU A 19 -21.70 -61.60 0.98
CA LEU A 19 -20.87 -62.42 1.90
C LEU A 19 -20.15 -61.42 2.85
N ALA A 20 -20.18 -61.45 4.19
CA ALA A 20 -19.94 -62.53 5.18
C ALA A 20 -18.45 -62.94 5.30
N ALA A 21 -17.84 -63.12 6.47
CA ALA A 21 -18.27 -62.90 7.87
C ALA A 21 -17.06 -62.94 8.85
N GLY A 22 -17.30 -62.68 10.14
CA GLY A 22 -16.42 -63.09 11.26
C GLY A 22 -15.86 -61.95 12.11
N LEU A 23 -15.62 -62.06 13.42
CA LEU A 23 -16.27 -62.76 14.55
C LEU A 23 -15.35 -62.56 15.79
N MET A 24 -15.75 -61.66 16.69
CA MET A 24 -15.52 -61.68 18.15
C MET A 24 -14.08 -61.64 18.76
N PRO A 25 -13.95 -61.29 20.08
CA PRO A 25 -12.67 -60.97 20.74
C PRO A 25 -12.28 -62.02 21.82
N VAL A 26 -11.19 -61.77 22.59
CA VAL A 26 -11.05 -61.99 24.06
C VAL A 26 -9.62 -61.63 24.57
N MET A 27 -9.55 -61.02 25.77
CA MET A 27 -8.58 -60.98 26.92
C MET A 27 -7.06 -61.39 26.71
N GLU A 28 -6.08 -61.25 27.62
CA GLU A 28 -6.11 -61.29 29.10
C GLU A 28 -4.80 -60.83 29.84
N GLN A 29 -4.96 -60.12 30.97
CA GLN A 29 -4.14 -60.06 32.23
C GLN A 29 -2.66 -59.55 32.32
N VAL A 30 -2.25 -59.39 33.60
CA VAL A 30 -1.08 -58.73 34.24
C VAL A 30 -0.73 -59.60 35.48
N PRO A 31 0.55 -59.94 35.85
CA PRO A 31 1.28 -59.14 36.87
C PRO A 31 2.85 -59.19 36.97
N LEU A 32 3.35 -58.15 37.66
CA LEU A 32 4.48 -57.94 38.63
C LEU A 32 5.19 -59.16 39.32
N PRO A 33 6.29 -59.01 40.14
CA PRO A 33 7.15 -57.84 40.51
C PRO A 33 8.71 -58.10 40.63
N ASP A 34 9.44 -57.13 41.23
CA ASP A 34 10.59 -57.24 42.18
C ASP A 34 12.08 -56.98 41.77
N VAL A 35 12.89 -56.64 42.80
CA VAL A 35 14.04 -55.68 42.82
C VAL A 35 15.03 -56.08 43.95
N PRO A 36 16.39 -56.12 43.81
CA PRO A 36 17.25 -54.91 43.97
C PRO A 36 18.66 -54.92 43.29
N ALA A 37 19.46 -53.86 43.55
CA ALA A 37 20.89 -53.69 43.19
C ALA A 37 21.87 -54.25 44.26
N PRO A 38 23.22 -54.17 44.07
CA PRO A 38 24.03 -53.33 44.99
C PRO A 38 25.44 -52.79 44.53
N VAL A 39 25.82 -51.59 45.05
CA VAL A 39 27.11 -51.25 45.75
C VAL A 39 28.46 -50.85 45.03
N ARG A 40 28.93 -49.62 45.38
CA ARG A 40 30.33 -49.08 45.53
C ARG A 40 31.27 -48.99 44.29
N THR A 41 32.41 -48.26 44.26
CA THR A 41 33.34 -47.59 45.24
C THR A 41 34.20 -46.54 44.47
N ASP A 42 35.01 -45.58 44.98
CA ASP A 42 35.05 -44.59 46.09
C ASP A 42 36.30 -43.63 45.82
N LEU A 43 36.64 -42.65 46.68
CA LEU A 43 37.90 -41.83 46.81
C LEU A 43 38.14 -40.51 46.01
N ALA A 44 39.06 -39.67 46.57
CA ALA A 44 39.46 -38.28 46.18
C ALA A 44 40.89 -37.95 46.74
N PRO A 45 41.28 -36.71 47.16
CA PRO A 45 41.57 -35.42 46.47
C PRO A 45 43.05 -34.93 46.65
N THR A 46 43.42 -33.68 46.23
CA THR A 46 44.47 -32.71 46.75
C THR A 46 45.07 -31.82 45.62
N ILE A 47 45.87 -30.74 45.83
CA ILE A 47 45.69 -29.46 46.59
C ILE A 47 46.80 -28.42 46.19
N SER A 48 46.57 -27.10 46.38
CA SER A 48 47.53 -25.95 46.30
C SER A 48 48.16 -25.59 44.93
N GLY A 49 48.62 -24.34 44.68
CA GLY A 49 48.48 -23.10 45.46
C GLY A 49 49.28 -21.87 44.94
N ASP A 50 48.83 -20.67 45.34
CA ASP A 50 49.52 -19.36 45.42
C ASP A 50 50.04 -18.59 44.17
N THR A 51 50.39 -17.32 44.43
CA THR A 51 50.67 -16.16 43.52
C THR A 51 51.89 -15.38 44.10
N PRO A 52 52.22 -14.08 43.87
CA PRO A 52 51.74 -13.02 42.93
C PRO A 52 52.86 -12.12 42.31
N SER A 53 52.45 -10.97 41.71
CA SER A 53 53.22 -9.71 41.50
C SER A 53 54.17 -9.62 40.27
N SER A 54 54.50 -8.44 39.69
CA SER A 54 54.09 -7.03 39.96
C SER A 54 54.27 -6.07 38.76
N SER A 55 53.46 -4.99 38.73
CA SER A 55 53.69 -3.61 38.21
C SER A 55 54.50 -3.29 36.93
N PHE A 56 53.99 -2.37 36.09
CA PHE A 56 54.47 -0.95 36.02
C PHE A 56 53.55 -0.03 35.16
N ASP A 57 53.64 1.29 35.40
CA ASP A 57 52.87 2.44 34.88
C ASP A 57 53.64 3.75 35.28
N PRO A 58 53.35 5.02 34.89
CA PRO A 58 52.63 5.65 33.74
C PRO A 58 53.51 6.67 32.93
N GLY A 59 52.95 7.45 31.96
CA GLY A 59 53.57 8.72 31.50
C GLY A 59 52.98 9.45 30.25
N PRO A 60 52.49 10.72 30.36
CA PRO A 60 51.99 11.59 29.26
C PRO A 60 52.93 12.85 29.03
N PRO A 61 52.56 14.05 28.46
CA PRO A 61 51.35 14.55 27.76
C PRO A 61 51.53 15.50 26.51
N GLY A 62 50.45 15.80 25.76
CA GLY A 62 50.21 17.06 24.99
C GLY A 62 50.80 17.21 23.56
N GLY A 63 50.34 18.11 22.68
CA GLY A 63 49.13 18.96 22.67
C GLY A 63 49.10 20.07 21.58
N SER A 64 47.91 20.32 20.98
CA SER A 64 47.47 21.52 20.18
C SER A 64 48.27 22.07 18.98
N GLY A 65 47.58 22.44 17.88
CA GLY A 65 48.11 23.35 16.83
C GLY A 65 47.26 23.43 15.54
N ALA A 66 47.13 24.62 14.95
CA ALA A 66 46.44 24.87 13.67
C ALA A 66 47.11 26.01 12.87
N SER A 67 47.03 25.99 11.52
CA SER A 67 47.58 27.04 10.64
C SER A 67 46.99 27.04 9.21
N ASP A 68 47.03 28.19 8.53
CA ASP A 68 46.49 28.49 7.18
C ASP A 68 47.39 29.54 6.44
N ARG A 69 47.23 29.71 5.10
CA ARG A 69 47.74 30.73 4.10
C ARG A 69 48.46 30.11 2.87
N ARG A 70 48.28 30.53 1.58
CA ARG A 70 48.25 31.85 0.84
C ARG A 70 49.66 32.43 0.56
N LEU A 71 50.05 33.02 -0.59
CA LEU A 71 49.40 33.61 -1.80
C LEU A 71 49.91 32.94 -3.13
N SER A 72 49.47 33.17 -4.40
CA SER A 72 49.26 34.35 -5.34
C SER A 72 50.55 34.99 -5.92
N PRO A 73 50.57 35.54 -7.16
CA PRO A 73 50.07 36.91 -7.43
C PRO A 73 49.39 37.17 -8.82
N VAL A 74 49.03 38.44 -9.09
CA VAL A 74 48.42 39.03 -10.32
C VAL A 74 49.31 40.20 -10.83
N PRO A 75 49.11 40.81 -12.03
CA PRO A 75 48.42 42.14 -12.07
C PRO A 75 47.71 42.58 -13.40
N ALA A 76 46.72 43.49 -13.26
CA ALA A 76 46.50 44.82 -13.93
C ALA A 76 46.62 45.07 -15.47
N SER A 77 46.02 46.09 -16.13
CA SER A 77 44.83 46.97 -15.86
C SER A 77 44.50 47.96 -17.04
N THR A 78 43.36 48.67 -16.96
CA THR A 78 43.06 50.07 -17.44
C THR A 78 42.95 50.48 -18.94
N GLY A 79 41.90 51.25 -19.26
CA GLY A 79 41.76 52.16 -20.45
C GLY A 79 40.87 51.65 -21.60
N SER A 80 40.13 52.47 -22.38
CA SER A 80 39.86 53.94 -22.35
C SER A 80 38.53 54.30 -23.08
N VAL A 81 38.08 55.55 -22.95
CA VAL A 81 36.84 56.16 -23.51
C VAL A 81 36.95 56.49 -25.02
N ALA A 82 35.80 56.54 -25.73
CA ALA A 82 35.67 56.93 -27.16
C ALA A 82 35.92 58.43 -27.43
N PRO A 83 36.06 58.90 -28.69
CA PRO A 83 34.89 59.54 -29.38
C PRO A 83 34.88 59.61 -30.95
N THR A 84 33.70 59.88 -31.53
CA THR A 84 33.33 60.79 -32.69
C THR A 84 34.19 61.00 -33.97
N LEU A 85 33.71 61.43 -35.16
CA LEU A 85 32.39 61.53 -35.85
C LEU A 85 32.62 61.63 -37.42
N PRO A 86 32.20 62.64 -38.25
CA PRO A 86 31.61 62.38 -39.58
C PRO A 86 32.44 63.10 -40.72
N PRO A 87 31.94 63.56 -41.91
CA PRO A 87 30.65 64.21 -42.28
C PRO A 87 29.80 63.27 -43.20
N THR A 88 28.93 63.61 -44.19
CA THR A 88 28.45 64.80 -44.96
C THR A 88 27.18 64.33 -45.73
N GLU A 89 26.21 65.11 -46.24
CA GLU A 89 25.67 66.46 -45.99
C GLU A 89 24.42 66.70 -46.90
N ASN A 90 23.44 67.48 -46.43
CA ASN A 90 22.36 68.20 -47.12
C ASN A 90 21.59 67.64 -48.37
N GLN A 91 20.26 67.60 -48.18
CA GLN A 91 19.21 67.84 -49.19
C GLN A 91 19.53 69.04 -50.13
N PRO A 92 19.04 69.09 -51.41
CA PRO A 92 17.60 69.36 -51.64
C PRO A 92 16.91 68.86 -52.93
N VAL A 93 15.64 68.43 -52.74
CA VAL A 93 14.43 68.80 -53.50
C VAL A 93 14.29 68.43 -55.01
N GLN A 94 13.13 67.81 -55.32
CA GLN A 94 12.57 67.50 -56.66
C GLN A 94 13.28 66.33 -57.42
N LYS A 95 12.57 65.48 -58.19
CA LYS A 95 11.28 65.70 -58.89
C LYS A 95 10.49 64.39 -59.16
N THR A 96 9.19 64.41 -58.85
CA THR A 96 8.06 63.71 -59.55
C THR A 96 8.08 62.21 -59.88
N ARG A 97 6.93 61.56 -59.58
CA ARG A 97 6.35 60.30 -60.14
C ARG A 97 6.95 58.94 -59.70
N GLN A 98 6.32 58.40 -58.67
CA GLN A 98 5.48 57.18 -58.76
C GLN A 98 6.08 55.94 -59.44
N ALA A 99 6.72 55.08 -58.64
CA ALA A 99 6.70 53.62 -58.81
C ALA A 99 6.90 52.95 -57.43
N ASP A 100 5.92 52.13 -57.05
CA ASP A 100 5.95 50.93 -56.22
C ASP A 100 7.07 50.73 -55.18
N ASN A 101 6.69 50.78 -53.90
CA ASN A 101 7.05 49.73 -52.94
C ASN A 101 6.06 49.78 -51.76
N LEU A 102 5.03 48.93 -51.82
CA LEU A 102 4.20 48.60 -50.68
C LEU A 102 4.92 47.52 -49.88
N VAL A 103 5.37 47.83 -48.67
CA VAL A 103 5.55 46.81 -47.63
C VAL A 103 4.16 46.53 -47.07
N SER A 104 3.72 45.28 -47.07
CA SER A 104 2.41 44.92 -46.51
C SER A 104 2.44 44.91 -44.97
N PRO A 105 1.32 45.18 -44.29
CA PRO A 105 1.25 45.14 -42.81
C PRO A 105 1.67 43.79 -42.20
N GLU A 106 1.56 42.71 -42.98
CA GLU A 106 1.95 41.34 -42.62
C GLU A 106 3.42 41.25 -42.20
N ASN A 107 4.33 42.00 -42.84
CA ASN A 107 5.76 41.95 -42.56
C ASN A 107 6.13 42.57 -41.20
N GLU A 108 5.44 43.64 -40.78
CA GLU A 108 5.67 44.26 -39.47
C GLU A 108 5.19 43.34 -38.34
N GLN A 109 4.08 42.63 -38.55
CA GLN A 109 3.55 41.63 -37.62
C GLN A 109 4.52 40.44 -37.48
N ALA A 110 5.05 39.91 -38.59
CA ALA A 110 6.00 38.79 -38.57
C ALA A 110 7.32 39.16 -37.86
N GLU A 111 7.83 40.38 -38.03
CA GLU A 111 9.00 40.87 -37.30
C GLU A 111 8.73 41.06 -35.80
N ALA A 112 7.61 41.70 -35.43
CA ALA A 112 7.24 41.94 -34.04
C ALA A 112 7.05 40.61 -33.28
N LEU A 113 6.34 39.66 -33.90
CA LEU A 113 6.17 38.30 -33.39
C LEU A 113 7.51 37.59 -33.21
N SER A 114 8.39 37.66 -34.21
CA SER A 114 9.72 37.06 -34.13
C SER A 114 10.59 37.70 -33.03
N ARG A 115 10.35 38.96 -32.62
CA ARG A 115 10.98 39.54 -31.42
C ARG A 115 10.34 38.96 -30.15
N LEU A 116 9.02 39.02 -30.03
CA LEU A 116 8.27 38.53 -28.85
C LEU A 116 8.57 37.06 -28.53
N ILE A 117 8.63 36.18 -29.54
CA ILE A 117 9.00 34.76 -29.34
C ILE A 117 10.47 34.63 -28.94
N ARG A 118 11.41 35.41 -29.50
CA ARG A 118 12.83 35.31 -29.14
C ARG A 118 13.12 35.80 -27.72
N GLU A 119 12.28 36.69 -27.17
CA GLU A 119 12.43 37.24 -25.82
C GLU A 119 11.70 36.42 -24.75
N ASN A 120 10.45 36.01 -25.02
CA ASN A 120 9.63 35.24 -24.08
C ASN A 120 9.64 33.73 -24.33
N GLY A 121 10.26 33.25 -25.41
CA GLY A 121 10.12 31.89 -25.91
C GLY A 121 8.77 31.63 -26.58
N ALA A 122 8.69 30.57 -27.37
CA ALA A 122 7.45 29.97 -27.83
C ALA A 122 6.67 29.30 -26.66
N ARG A 123 5.47 28.77 -26.92
CA ARG A 123 4.83 27.76 -26.07
C ARG A 123 4.41 26.55 -26.91
N MET A 124 4.23 25.41 -26.26
CA MET A 124 3.50 24.27 -26.83
C MET A 124 2.12 24.74 -27.30
N GLY A 125 1.61 24.23 -28.41
CA GLY A 125 0.29 24.59 -28.94
C GLY A 125 0.19 25.93 -29.69
N GLN A 126 1.24 26.76 -29.65
CA GLN A 126 1.24 28.11 -30.22
C GLN A 126 0.97 28.12 -31.74
N GLY A 127 1.47 27.13 -32.46
CA GLY A 127 1.21 26.98 -33.89
C GLY A 127 -0.26 26.68 -34.21
N LEU A 128 -0.92 25.89 -33.36
CA LEU A 128 -2.35 25.57 -33.50
C LEU A 128 -3.25 26.75 -33.13
N ASP A 129 -2.90 27.52 -32.11
CA ASP A 129 -3.68 28.69 -31.71
C ASP A 129 -3.75 29.74 -32.83
N ARG A 130 -2.62 30.03 -33.46
CA ARG A 130 -2.56 30.94 -34.61
C ARG A 130 -3.37 30.41 -35.78
N ILE A 131 -3.21 29.14 -36.16
CA ILE A 131 -4.04 28.50 -37.22
C ILE A 131 -5.54 28.61 -36.89
N ARG A 132 -5.93 28.43 -35.63
CA ARG A 132 -7.32 28.50 -35.18
C ARG A 132 -7.92 29.91 -35.28
N GLU A 133 -7.09 30.94 -35.14
CA GLU A 133 -7.52 32.34 -35.02
C GLU A 133 -7.37 33.12 -36.34
N SER A 134 -6.22 33.00 -37.01
CA SER A 134 -5.88 33.71 -38.25
C SER A 134 -6.01 32.84 -39.52
N GLY A 135 -5.93 31.51 -39.36
CA GLY A 135 -5.78 30.55 -40.46
C GLY A 135 -4.33 30.23 -40.84
N ASP A 136 -3.33 30.88 -40.23
CA ASP A 136 -1.90 30.75 -40.58
C ASP A 136 -1.02 30.69 -39.30
N PRO A 137 -0.11 29.70 -39.13
CA PRO A 137 0.72 29.57 -37.93
C PRO A 137 1.79 30.67 -37.78
N THR A 138 2.03 31.48 -38.81
CA THR A 138 2.99 32.59 -38.80
C THR A 138 2.34 33.94 -38.44
N VAL A 139 1.01 34.05 -38.50
CA VAL A 139 0.28 35.26 -38.12
C VAL A 139 -0.05 35.23 -36.62
N PRO A 140 0.25 36.29 -35.84
CA PRO A 140 0.01 36.32 -34.39
C PRO A 140 -1.46 36.11 -33.97
N THR A 141 -1.66 35.54 -32.78
CA THR A 141 -2.93 35.63 -32.04
C THR A 141 -3.19 37.05 -31.52
N GLU A 142 -4.44 37.45 -31.28
CA GLU A 142 -4.81 38.71 -30.61
C GLU A 142 -4.09 38.83 -29.26
N ALA A 143 -3.93 37.73 -28.52
CA ALA A 143 -3.18 37.70 -27.25
C ALA A 143 -1.69 38.05 -27.43
N GLU A 144 -1.04 37.58 -28.51
CA GLU A 144 0.34 37.95 -28.86
C GLU A 144 0.45 39.39 -29.37
N LEU A 145 -0.55 39.88 -30.11
CA LEU A 145 -0.62 41.29 -30.55
C LEU A 145 -0.81 42.25 -29.37
N ILE A 146 -1.63 41.88 -28.37
CA ILE A 146 -1.81 42.65 -27.14
C ILE A 146 -0.51 42.68 -26.34
N LEU A 147 0.17 41.54 -26.15
CA LEU A 147 1.48 41.50 -25.48
C LEU A 147 2.55 42.31 -26.22
N ALA A 148 2.55 42.29 -27.56
CA ALA A 148 3.47 43.08 -28.37
C ALA A 148 3.13 44.59 -28.40
N ALA A 149 1.93 44.98 -27.98
CA ALA A 149 1.51 46.37 -27.86
C ALA A 149 1.88 47.02 -26.51
N GLU A 150 2.33 46.24 -25.51
CA GLU A 150 2.75 46.75 -24.19
C GLU A 150 4.21 47.29 -24.15
N GLU A 151 4.68 47.96 -25.22
CA GLU A 151 5.89 48.80 -25.20
C GLU A 151 5.55 50.23 -24.69
N PRO A 152 6.37 50.86 -23.83
CA PRO A 152 5.90 51.92 -22.94
C PRO A 152 5.98 53.36 -23.50
N GLU A 153 5.10 53.75 -24.41
CA GLU A 153 4.95 55.16 -24.85
C GLU A 153 3.60 55.83 -24.48
N ALA A 154 3.68 57.14 -24.16
CA ALA A 154 2.59 58.13 -24.15
C ALA A 154 1.36 57.90 -23.21
N ALA A 155 1.56 58.01 -21.90
CA ALA A 155 0.44 58.13 -20.94
C ALA A 155 -0.21 59.54 -20.93
N ALA A 156 -1.46 59.69 -21.41
CA ALA A 156 -2.38 60.77 -20.99
C ALA A 156 -3.86 60.60 -21.44
N ALA A 157 -4.79 60.56 -20.47
CA ALA A 157 -6.25 60.83 -20.60
C ALA A 157 -7.10 59.84 -21.45
N MET A 158 -8.39 59.59 -21.17
CA MET A 158 -9.32 60.09 -20.15
C MET A 158 -9.96 58.94 -19.35
N GLY A 159 -10.57 59.24 -18.20
CA GLY A 159 -11.11 58.23 -17.28
C GLY A 159 -12.54 57.75 -17.57
N ALA A 160 -12.75 56.45 -17.42
CA ALA A 160 -14.02 55.76 -17.19
C ALA A 160 -13.80 54.72 -16.06
N PRO A 161 -14.84 54.24 -15.33
CA PRO A 161 -14.63 53.28 -14.26
C PRO A 161 -14.12 51.95 -14.81
N ALA A 162 -13.16 51.33 -14.10
CA ALA A 162 -12.58 50.07 -14.50
C ALA A 162 -13.66 48.96 -14.54
N ALA A 163 -13.90 48.41 -15.73
CA ALA A 163 -14.34 47.04 -15.84
C ALA A 163 -13.24 46.13 -15.26
N GLY A 164 -13.62 45.02 -14.64
CA GLY A 164 -12.67 43.94 -14.38
C GLY A 164 -12.13 43.39 -15.72
N PRO A 165 -11.01 42.66 -15.71
CA PRO A 165 -10.44 42.10 -16.93
C PRO A 165 -11.50 41.31 -17.70
N GLU A 166 -11.48 41.41 -19.03
CA GLU A 166 -12.41 40.63 -19.85
C GLU A 166 -12.13 39.15 -19.65
N VAL A 167 -13.05 38.49 -18.94
CA VAL A 167 -13.05 37.04 -18.81
C VAL A 167 -13.47 36.48 -20.17
N HIS A 168 -12.51 36.35 -21.08
CA HIS A 168 -12.59 35.36 -22.14
C HIS A 168 -13.08 34.07 -21.48
N THR A 169 -14.24 33.59 -21.91
CA THR A 169 -14.88 32.44 -21.27
C THR A 169 -14.04 31.20 -21.55
N GLN A 170 -13.10 30.90 -20.65
CA GLN A 170 -12.31 29.67 -20.71
C GLN A 170 -13.27 28.52 -20.93
N ALA A 171 -12.93 27.62 -21.84
CA ALA A 171 -13.72 26.44 -22.09
C ALA A 171 -13.75 25.61 -20.80
N SER A 172 -14.86 25.70 -20.05
CA SER A 172 -15.06 24.95 -18.80
C SER A 172 -15.21 23.44 -19.04
N TRP A 173 -15.31 23.04 -20.31
CA TRP A 173 -15.26 21.66 -20.75
C TRP A 173 -13.90 21.04 -20.45
N ARG A 174 -13.93 19.87 -19.80
CA ARG A 174 -12.79 19.00 -19.55
C ARG A 174 -13.23 17.56 -19.88
N PRO A 175 -12.35 16.69 -20.39
CA PRO A 175 -12.64 15.25 -20.41
C PRO A 175 -12.92 14.74 -18.98
N ASN A 176 -13.98 13.96 -18.78
CA ASN A 176 -14.29 13.35 -17.48
C ASN A 176 -13.53 12.03 -17.22
N TRP A 177 -12.92 11.45 -18.27
CA TRP A 177 -12.05 10.28 -18.18
C TRP A 177 -10.56 10.67 -18.08
N GLY A 178 -9.71 9.71 -17.72
CA GLY A 178 -8.25 9.87 -17.65
C GLY A 178 -7.76 10.67 -16.43
N ILE A 179 -6.49 11.06 -16.44
CA ILE A 179 -5.91 11.98 -15.44
C ILE A 179 -5.66 13.33 -16.08
N GLN A 180 -6.14 14.40 -15.44
CA GLN A 180 -5.93 15.77 -15.89
C GLN A 180 -4.50 16.26 -15.60
N GLY A 181 -4.01 17.15 -16.45
CA GLY A 181 -2.74 17.85 -16.29
C GLY A 181 -2.69 19.15 -17.08
N LEU A 182 -1.55 19.81 -17.03
CA LEU A 182 -1.28 21.06 -17.73
C LEU A 182 0.14 21.11 -18.29
N ASP A 183 0.42 22.04 -19.18
CA ASP A 183 1.79 22.47 -19.46
C ASP A 183 1.92 24.00 -19.46
N VAL A 184 3.08 24.46 -19.02
CA VAL A 184 3.34 25.89 -18.78
C VAL A 184 4.70 26.32 -19.30
N SER A 185 4.77 27.61 -19.61
CA SER A 185 5.94 28.33 -20.09
C SER A 185 6.10 29.64 -19.32
N SER A 186 7.09 30.42 -19.72
CA SER A 186 7.27 31.84 -19.38
C SER A 186 6.00 32.69 -19.54
N HIS A 187 5.13 32.39 -20.50
CA HIS A 187 3.89 33.14 -20.77
C HIS A 187 2.88 33.14 -19.61
N GLN A 188 3.01 32.20 -18.66
CA GLN A 188 2.17 32.14 -17.46
C GLN A 188 2.81 32.81 -16.22
N GLU A 189 3.86 33.63 -16.42
CA GLU A 189 4.63 34.32 -15.37
C GLU A 189 5.03 35.74 -15.80
N ASN A 190 4.25 36.75 -15.39
CA ASN A 190 4.60 38.17 -15.57
C ASN A 190 4.53 38.92 -14.22
N PRO A 191 5.69 39.12 -13.54
CA PRO A 191 5.77 39.80 -12.25
C PRO A 191 5.31 41.27 -12.27
N ALA A 192 5.32 41.96 -13.41
CA ALA A 192 4.91 43.37 -13.49
C ALA A 192 3.39 43.56 -13.27
N ILE A 193 2.59 42.58 -13.69
CA ILE A 193 1.12 42.54 -13.49
C ILE A 193 0.70 41.52 -12.42
N GLY A 194 1.65 40.86 -11.76
CA GLY A 194 1.39 39.85 -10.72
C GLY A 194 0.94 38.47 -11.23
N LEU A 195 1.01 38.23 -12.55
CA LEU A 195 0.65 36.95 -13.16
C LEU A 195 1.63 35.85 -12.76
N THR A 196 1.13 34.72 -12.27
CA THR A 196 1.92 33.55 -11.87
C THR A 196 1.06 32.28 -11.86
N VAL A 197 1.65 31.11 -12.08
CA VAL A 197 0.92 29.83 -12.08
C VAL A 197 0.45 29.47 -10.67
N ASN A 198 -0.86 29.48 -10.42
CA ASN A 198 -1.41 28.97 -9.17
C ASN A 198 -1.56 27.44 -9.19
N TRP A 199 -0.48 26.76 -8.83
CA TRP A 199 -0.41 25.30 -8.71
C TRP A 199 -1.41 24.69 -7.73
N ARG A 200 -1.85 25.42 -6.70
CA ARG A 200 -2.83 24.90 -5.72
C ARG A 200 -4.23 24.84 -6.32
N ASP A 201 -4.61 25.86 -7.07
CA ASP A 201 -5.91 25.90 -7.74
C ASP A 201 -5.94 24.82 -8.82
N ALA A 202 -4.91 24.72 -9.67
CA ALA A 202 -4.80 23.64 -10.67
C ALA A 202 -4.88 22.23 -10.06
N TRP A 203 -4.26 22.01 -8.89
CA TRP A 203 -4.37 20.76 -8.14
C TRP A 203 -5.77 20.53 -7.54
N SER A 204 -6.40 21.56 -6.97
CA SER A 204 -7.77 21.51 -6.48
C SER A 204 -8.75 21.13 -7.60
N ASP A 205 -8.52 21.73 -8.78
CA ASP A 205 -9.20 21.50 -10.05
C ASP A 205 -8.84 20.16 -10.74
N GLY A 206 -8.17 19.25 -10.03
CA GLY A 206 -7.98 17.86 -10.46
C GLY A 206 -6.70 17.56 -11.24
N ALA A 207 -5.86 18.54 -11.60
CA ALA A 207 -4.61 18.25 -12.28
C ALA A 207 -3.66 17.45 -11.37
N ARG A 208 -3.05 16.39 -11.90
CA ARG A 208 -2.06 15.54 -11.19
C ARG A 208 -0.71 15.48 -11.88
N PHE A 209 -0.59 16.04 -13.09
CA PHE A 209 0.71 16.17 -13.76
C PHE A 209 0.91 17.50 -14.46
N ALA A 210 2.17 17.87 -14.65
CA ALA A 210 2.56 19.09 -15.35
C ALA A 210 3.79 18.89 -16.24
N TYR A 211 3.82 19.53 -17.40
CA TYR A 211 5.06 19.80 -18.13
C TYR A 211 5.44 21.28 -17.99
N VAL A 212 6.75 21.56 -17.94
CA VAL A 212 7.26 22.94 -17.82
C VAL A 212 8.31 23.16 -18.89
N LYS A 213 8.17 24.21 -19.71
CA LYS A 213 9.18 24.55 -20.71
C LYS A 213 10.50 24.86 -20.01
N ALA A 214 11.57 24.15 -20.34
CA ALA A 214 12.92 24.44 -19.84
C ALA A 214 13.70 25.32 -20.83
N THR A 215 13.60 24.97 -22.11
CA THR A 215 14.49 25.46 -23.18
C THR A 215 13.77 25.57 -24.52
N GLU A 216 14.39 26.29 -25.45
CA GLU A 216 14.06 26.29 -26.87
C GLU A 216 15.30 26.63 -27.68
N GLY A 217 15.49 25.89 -28.78
CA GLY A 217 16.73 25.98 -29.56
C GLY A 217 17.97 25.79 -28.68
N GLU A 218 19.05 26.47 -29.00
CA GLU A 218 20.25 26.58 -28.15
C GLU A 218 20.40 27.97 -27.50
N TYR A 219 19.39 28.83 -27.65
CA TYR A 219 19.43 30.23 -27.22
C TYR A 219 18.52 30.52 -26.03
N TYR A 220 17.29 29.99 -26.00
CA TYR A 220 16.29 30.36 -25.00
C TYR A 220 16.24 29.42 -23.79
N ARG A 221 16.10 29.99 -22.60
CA ARG A 221 15.91 29.28 -21.33
C ARG A 221 14.80 29.96 -20.53
N ASN A 222 13.81 29.19 -20.09
CA ASN A 222 12.74 29.71 -19.25
C ASN A 222 13.29 30.08 -17.87
N ILE A 223 13.43 31.40 -17.63
CA ILE A 223 13.94 31.94 -16.36
C ILE A 223 13.07 31.56 -15.14
N TYR A 224 11.80 31.19 -15.37
CA TYR A 224 10.87 30.76 -14.34
C TYR A 224 10.80 29.23 -14.18
N PHE A 225 11.53 28.43 -14.98
CA PHE A 225 11.47 26.97 -14.95
C PHE A 225 11.63 26.40 -13.53
N ALA A 226 12.64 26.88 -12.78
CA ALA A 226 12.89 26.44 -11.41
C ALA A 226 11.73 26.77 -10.44
N LYS A 227 11.05 27.91 -10.63
CA LYS A 227 9.85 28.29 -9.85
C LYS A 227 8.67 27.39 -10.20
N GLN A 228 8.40 27.22 -11.50
CA GLN A 228 7.27 26.47 -12.03
C GLN A 228 7.38 24.96 -11.73
N TYR A 229 8.51 24.35 -12.05
CA TYR A 229 8.78 22.92 -11.82
C TYR A 229 8.78 22.57 -10.32
N LYS A 230 9.28 23.47 -9.46
CA LYS A 230 9.15 23.32 -8.00
C LYS A 230 7.70 23.50 -7.55
N GLY A 231 6.97 24.47 -8.08
CA GLY A 231 5.55 24.70 -7.74
C GLY A 231 4.68 23.48 -8.00
N ALA A 232 4.83 22.84 -9.17
CA ALA A 232 4.20 21.55 -9.49
C ALA A 232 4.61 20.45 -8.50
N THR A 233 5.91 20.36 -8.17
CA THR A 233 6.44 19.37 -7.21
C THR A 233 5.87 19.58 -5.79
N ASP A 234 5.73 20.82 -5.34
CA ASP A 234 5.29 21.21 -3.99
C ASP A 234 3.82 20.88 -3.72
N VAL A 235 2.96 20.88 -4.76
CA VAL A 235 1.57 20.42 -4.66
C VAL A 235 1.40 18.91 -4.91
N GLY A 236 2.49 18.22 -5.26
CA GLY A 236 2.50 16.75 -5.43
C GLY A 236 2.26 16.24 -6.84
N MET A 237 2.37 17.09 -7.88
CA MET A 237 2.22 16.65 -9.27
C MET A 237 3.41 15.80 -9.73
N ILE A 238 3.11 14.81 -10.57
CA ILE A 238 4.08 14.11 -11.39
C ILE A 238 4.47 15.08 -12.52
N ARG A 239 5.75 15.40 -12.71
CA ARG A 239 6.16 16.52 -13.56
C ARG A 239 7.33 16.22 -14.48
N GLY A 240 7.28 16.78 -15.68
CA GLY A 240 8.32 16.72 -16.69
C GLY A 240 8.78 18.10 -17.13
N ALA A 241 9.82 18.12 -17.96
CA ALA A 241 10.26 19.31 -18.67
C ALA A 241 10.01 19.14 -20.17
N TYR A 242 9.83 20.23 -20.90
CA TYR A 242 9.78 20.21 -22.37
C TYR A 242 10.75 21.16 -23.03
N HIS A 243 11.07 20.86 -24.29
CA HIS A 243 11.91 21.65 -25.18
C HIS A 243 11.16 21.93 -26.48
N PHE A 244 10.86 23.20 -26.74
CA PHE A 244 10.31 23.63 -28.03
C PHE A 244 11.44 23.63 -29.07
N ALA A 245 11.31 22.78 -30.07
CA ALA A 245 12.31 22.59 -31.11
C ALA A 245 12.41 23.82 -32.02
N ASN A 246 13.62 24.12 -32.49
CA ASN A 246 13.82 25.01 -33.62
C ASN A 246 14.78 24.37 -34.65
N PRO A 247 14.29 23.43 -35.49
CA PRO A 247 15.12 22.68 -36.44
C PRO A 247 15.83 23.53 -37.51
N ALA A 248 15.45 24.79 -37.70
CA ALA A 248 16.14 25.71 -38.60
C ALA A 248 17.47 26.25 -38.02
N THR A 249 17.66 26.20 -36.70
CA THR A 249 18.80 26.86 -36.03
C THR A 249 19.99 25.95 -35.75
N SER A 250 19.78 24.66 -35.47
CA SER A 250 20.85 23.70 -35.14
C SER A 250 20.37 22.24 -35.24
N SER A 251 21.22 21.27 -34.89
CA SER A 251 20.89 19.84 -34.93
C SER A 251 20.10 19.36 -33.70
N GLY A 252 19.35 18.28 -33.87
CA GLY A 252 18.52 17.69 -32.81
C GLY A 252 19.34 17.25 -31.60
N GLY A 253 20.52 16.67 -31.82
CA GLY A 253 21.42 16.24 -30.74
C GLY A 253 21.94 17.43 -29.91
N SER A 254 22.27 18.54 -30.55
CA SER A 254 22.75 19.75 -29.85
C SER A 254 21.64 20.43 -29.04
N GLN A 255 20.41 20.47 -29.59
CA GLN A 255 19.21 20.92 -28.86
C GLN A 255 18.84 19.98 -27.70
N ALA A 256 18.97 18.66 -27.87
CA ALA A 256 18.79 17.68 -26.80
C ALA A 256 19.85 17.82 -25.69
N ASP A 257 21.11 18.03 -26.06
CA ASP A 257 22.21 18.26 -25.11
C ASP A 257 22.02 19.56 -24.32
N PHE A 258 21.55 20.63 -24.98
CA PHE A 258 21.19 21.89 -24.32
C PHE A 258 20.00 21.71 -23.37
N PHE A 259 18.95 21.01 -23.80
CA PHE A 259 17.75 20.72 -23.01
C PHE A 259 18.08 19.97 -21.71
N VAL A 260 18.74 18.80 -21.80
CA VAL A 260 19.06 17.99 -20.62
C VAL A 260 19.95 18.76 -19.64
N SER A 261 20.85 19.61 -20.15
CA SER A 261 21.77 20.41 -19.33
C SER A 261 21.11 21.62 -18.65
N ASN A 262 19.86 21.97 -18.99
CA ASN A 262 19.15 23.13 -18.44
C ASN A 262 17.75 22.80 -17.88
N GLY A 263 17.39 21.51 -17.74
CA GLY A 263 16.15 21.09 -17.07
C GLY A 263 15.54 19.78 -17.58
N GLY A 264 15.89 19.35 -18.80
CA GLY A 264 15.40 18.12 -19.46
C GLY A 264 15.92 16.80 -18.91
N GLY A 265 16.37 16.75 -17.65
CA GLY A 265 16.82 15.52 -17.00
C GLY A 265 15.65 14.61 -16.63
N TRP A 266 15.89 13.30 -16.58
CA TRP A 266 14.92 12.30 -16.13
C TRP A 266 15.53 11.35 -15.08
N SER A 267 14.66 10.85 -14.20
CA SER A 267 14.99 9.90 -13.13
C SER A 267 13.84 8.92 -12.90
N ALA A 268 14.17 7.64 -12.69
CA ALA A 268 13.19 6.57 -12.44
C ALA A 268 12.62 6.60 -11.01
N ASP A 269 11.95 7.69 -10.65
CA ASP A 269 11.47 7.99 -9.29
C ASP A 269 9.93 7.98 -9.13
N GLY A 270 9.19 7.74 -10.21
CA GLY A 270 7.72 7.74 -10.23
C GLY A 270 7.06 9.13 -10.15
N LYS A 271 7.87 10.19 -10.22
CA LYS A 271 7.46 11.60 -10.18
C LYS A 271 8.00 12.40 -11.37
N THR A 272 9.05 11.93 -12.03
CA THR A 272 9.68 12.57 -13.19
C THR A 272 9.21 11.91 -14.48
N LEU A 273 8.48 12.68 -15.29
CA LEU A 273 8.02 12.28 -16.62
C LEU A 273 9.19 12.28 -17.63
N PRO A 274 9.10 11.53 -18.76
CA PRO A 274 10.12 11.60 -19.81
C PRO A 274 10.40 13.05 -20.26
N PRO A 275 11.60 13.34 -20.78
CA PRO A 275 11.86 14.61 -21.44
C PRO A 275 10.94 14.72 -22.66
N LEU A 276 10.27 15.86 -22.83
CA LEU A 276 9.30 16.07 -23.91
C LEU A 276 9.92 16.90 -25.04
N LEU A 277 9.98 16.32 -26.24
CA LEU A 277 10.28 17.03 -27.48
C LEU A 277 8.98 17.68 -27.97
N ASP A 278 8.94 19.00 -28.02
CA ASP A 278 7.83 19.78 -28.56
C ASP A 278 8.21 20.21 -29.99
N ILE A 279 7.55 19.60 -30.99
CA ILE A 279 7.85 19.78 -32.42
C ILE A 279 6.55 19.93 -33.23
N GLU A 280 6.17 21.18 -33.49
CA GLU A 280 4.96 21.56 -34.22
C GLU A 280 5.22 22.67 -35.27
N TYR A 281 4.15 23.27 -35.82
CA TYR A 281 4.23 24.31 -36.86
C TYR A 281 5.24 25.41 -36.52
N ASN A 282 6.14 25.69 -37.46
CA ASN A 282 7.13 26.76 -37.34
C ASN A 282 6.45 28.10 -36.98
N PRO A 283 6.73 28.68 -35.79
CA PRO A 283 6.14 29.95 -35.37
C PRO A 283 6.98 31.16 -35.83
N TYR A 284 8.08 30.93 -36.54
CA TYR A 284 9.03 31.93 -37.04
C TYR A 284 8.95 32.07 -38.58
N GLU A 285 9.79 32.94 -39.14
CA GLU A 285 10.04 33.04 -40.58
C GLU A 285 10.31 31.67 -41.25
N GLY A 286 9.82 31.50 -42.49
CA GLY A 286 9.96 30.27 -43.27
C GLY A 286 8.64 29.51 -43.43
N ASN A 287 8.71 28.29 -43.99
CA ASN A 287 7.54 27.43 -44.09
C ASN A 287 7.25 26.70 -42.75
N ILE A 288 6.06 26.11 -42.66
CA ILE A 288 5.57 25.38 -41.47
C ILE A 288 6.45 24.21 -41.00
N CYS A 289 7.36 23.73 -41.85
CA CYS A 289 8.31 22.65 -41.59
C CYS A 289 9.74 23.16 -41.34
N TYR A 290 9.92 24.41 -40.91
CA TYR A 290 11.23 25.05 -40.65
C TYR A 290 12.17 25.06 -41.88
N ASN A 291 11.59 25.13 -43.08
CA ASN A 291 12.27 24.99 -44.38
C ASN A 291 12.98 23.64 -44.61
N LEU A 292 12.69 22.62 -43.81
CA LEU A 292 13.21 21.26 -43.99
C LEU A 292 12.30 20.41 -44.90
N SER A 293 12.89 19.48 -45.63
CA SER A 293 12.14 18.38 -46.25
C SER A 293 11.78 17.29 -45.22
N PRO A 294 10.75 16.46 -45.48
CA PRO A 294 10.36 15.34 -44.61
C PRO A 294 11.53 14.46 -44.13
N THR A 295 12.44 14.08 -45.03
CA THR A 295 13.61 13.26 -44.67
C THR A 295 14.60 13.99 -43.77
N GLN A 296 14.75 15.30 -43.91
CA GLN A 296 15.59 16.10 -43.00
C GLN A 296 14.95 16.21 -41.62
N MET A 297 13.64 16.44 -41.54
CA MET A 297 12.90 16.50 -40.28
C MET A 297 12.96 15.17 -39.52
N VAL A 298 12.72 14.06 -40.21
CA VAL A 298 12.83 12.70 -39.63
C VAL A 298 14.24 12.40 -39.12
N ASN A 299 15.29 12.84 -39.82
CA ASN A 299 16.66 12.68 -39.34
C ASN A 299 16.95 13.58 -38.12
N TRP A 300 16.40 14.80 -38.10
CA TRP A 300 16.56 15.74 -36.98
C TRP A 300 15.90 15.24 -35.70
N ILE A 301 14.65 14.78 -35.76
CA ILE A 301 13.90 14.21 -34.62
C ILE A 301 14.64 12.97 -34.09
N ARG A 302 15.17 12.12 -34.98
CA ARG A 302 15.96 10.94 -34.59
C ARG A 302 17.28 11.28 -33.89
N ASP A 303 17.95 12.35 -34.31
CA ASP A 303 19.18 12.86 -33.67
C ASP A 303 18.91 13.38 -32.25
N PHE A 304 17.81 14.14 -32.08
CA PHE A 304 17.32 14.57 -30.76
C PHE A 304 17.02 13.36 -29.87
N SER A 305 16.16 12.45 -30.32
CA SER A 305 15.72 11.29 -29.53
C SER A 305 16.84 10.34 -29.14
N ASN A 306 17.78 10.06 -30.05
CA ASN A 306 18.96 9.25 -29.72
C ASN A 306 19.83 9.92 -28.66
N THR A 307 20.00 11.24 -28.73
CA THR A 307 20.80 12.01 -27.78
C THR A 307 20.12 12.07 -26.41
N ILE A 308 18.81 12.30 -26.33
CA ILE A 308 18.05 12.18 -25.07
C ILE A 308 18.17 10.77 -24.47
N LYS A 309 18.08 9.72 -25.29
CA LYS A 309 18.24 8.32 -24.84
C LYS A 309 19.64 8.05 -24.31
N ALA A 310 20.68 8.58 -24.93
CA ALA A 310 22.06 8.48 -24.45
C ALA A 310 22.31 9.30 -23.17
N ARG A 311 21.72 10.50 -23.06
CA ARG A 311 21.89 11.42 -21.92
C ARG A 311 21.08 11.04 -20.68
N THR A 312 19.96 10.34 -20.83
CA THR A 312 19.00 10.06 -19.73
C THR A 312 18.68 8.58 -19.52
N GLY A 313 19.06 7.70 -20.46
CA GLY A 313 18.65 6.29 -20.47
C GLY A 313 17.23 6.04 -20.97
N ARG A 314 16.51 7.09 -21.42
CA ARG A 314 15.09 7.02 -21.81
C ARG A 314 14.83 7.77 -23.12
N LEU A 315 13.94 7.25 -23.97
CA LEU A 315 13.43 7.99 -25.12
C LEU A 315 12.59 9.21 -24.68
N PRO A 316 12.61 10.32 -25.43
CA PRO A 316 11.68 11.40 -25.17
C PRO A 316 10.25 10.97 -25.54
N MET A 317 9.27 11.63 -24.93
CA MET A 317 7.92 11.69 -25.49
C MET A 317 7.93 12.74 -26.61
N ILE A 318 7.19 12.51 -27.70
CA ILE A 318 7.05 13.47 -28.81
C ILE A 318 5.70 14.17 -28.68
N TYR A 319 5.72 15.49 -28.58
CA TYR A 319 4.57 16.37 -28.79
C TYR A 319 4.53 16.80 -30.27
N THR A 320 3.36 16.67 -30.89
CA THR A 320 3.08 17.06 -32.29
C THR A 320 1.58 17.21 -32.51
N THR A 321 1.19 17.71 -33.70
CA THR A 321 -0.17 17.57 -34.26
C THR A 321 -0.15 16.49 -35.35
N THR A 322 -1.29 15.85 -35.65
CA THR A 322 -1.35 14.83 -36.72
C THR A 322 -1.14 15.43 -38.11
N ASP A 323 -1.70 16.61 -38.37
CA ASP A 323 -1.61 17.29 -39.66
C ASP A 323 -0.19 17.80 -39.94
N TRP A 324 0.46 18.38 -38.92
CA TRP A 324 1.86 18.75 -39.00
C TRP A 324 2.76 17.54 -39.23
N TRP A 325 2.54 16.43 -38.49
CA TRP A 325 3.35 15.22 -38.64
C TRP A 325 3.25 14.64 -40.07
N ARG A 326 2.03 14.56 -40.61
CA ARG A 326 1.78 14.13 -41.99
C ARG A 326 2.56 14.98 -42.99
N THR A 327 2.45 16.29 -42.87
CA THR A 327 3.02 17.25 -43.83
C THR A 327 4.54 17.34 -43.72
N CYS A 328 5.06 17.45 -42.50
CA CYS A 328 6.47 17.76 -42.24
C CYS A 328 7.36 16.54 -41.95
N THR A 329 6.80 15.34 -41.75
CA THR A 329 7.58 14.07 -41.68
C THR A 329 7.27 13.10 -42.81
N GLY A 330 6.21 13.35 -43.60
CA GLY A 330 5.71 12.41 -44.61
C GLY A 330 4.88 11.26 -44.02
N ASP A 331 4.26 11.48 -42.85
CA ASP A 331 3.56 10.49 -42.02
C ASP A 331 4.41 9.23 -41.77
N THR A 332 5.61 9.41 -41.21
CA THR A 332 6.49 8.26 -40.92
C THR A 332 6.05 7.51 -39.66
N ASP A 333 6.15 6.18 -39.70
CA ASP A 333 5.94 5.23 -38.61
C ASP A 333 7.18 4.96 -37.75
N ALA A 334 8.33 5.52 -38.16
CA ALA A 334 9.67 5.18 -37.67
C ALA A 334 10.03 5.77 -36.28
N PHE A 335 9.02 6.12 -35.49
CA PHE A 335 9.07 6.60 -34.10
C PHE A 335 8.01 5.91 -33.20
N SER A 336 7.42 4.82 -33.66
CA SER A 336 6.42 4.00 -32.94
C SER A 336 6.89 3.41 -31.58
N ASP A 337 8.18 3.54 -31.24
CA ASP A 337 8.74 3.20 -29.93
C ASP A 337 8.78 4.39 -28.94
N HIS A 338 8.35 5.58 -29.36
CA HIS A 338 8.25 6.78 -28.53
C HIS A 338 6.84 6.95 -27.96
N PRO A 339 6.67 7.43 -26.72
CA PRO A 339 5.38 7.89 -26.23
C PRO A 339 4.87 9.09 -27.05
N LEU A 340 3.56 9.20 -27.23
CA LEU A 340 2.91 10.26 -28.02
C LEU A 340 2.11 11.22 -27.16
N HIS A 341 2.45 12.50 -27.25
CA HIS A 341 1.64 13.63 -26.81
C HIS A 341 1.04 14.26 -28.06
N ILE A 342 -0.27 14.22 -28.20
CA ILE A 342 -0.96 14.69 -29.41
C ILE A 342 -1.78 15.93 -29.12
N ALA A 343 -1.62 16.99 -29.90
CA ALA A 343 -2.48 18.18 -29.82
C ALA A 343 -3.63 18.10 -30.81
N ALA A 344 -4.85 18.30 -30.30
CA ALA A 344 -6.08 18.34 -31.10
C ALA A 344 -7.21 18.98 -30.29
N TYR A 345 -7.50 20.26 -30.55
CA TYR A 345 -8.46 21.04 -29.75
C TYR A 345 -9.91 20.75 -30.14
N ASN A 346 -10.44 19.66 -29.61
CA ASN A 346 -11.82 19.21 -29.83
C ASN A 346 -12.39 18.53 -28.56
N THR A 347 -13.68 18.20 -28.56
CA THR A 347 -14.39 17.63 -27.40
C THR A 347 -14.63 16.12 -27.46
N SER A 348 -13.93 15.39 -28.35
CA SER A 348 -14.23 13.99 -28.69
C SER A 348 -12.99 13.07 -28.77
N GLY A 349 -11.81 13.57 -28.39
CA GLY A 349 -10.53 12.84 -28.47
C GLY A 349 -9.73 13.21 -29.72
N PRO A 350 -8.43 12.88 -29.79
CA PRO A 350 -7.52 13.42 -30.80
C PRO A 350 -7.74 12.97 -32.26
N GLY A 351 -8.78 12.18 -32.54
CA GLY A 351 -9.13 11.74 -33.88
C GLY A 351 -8.12 10.74 -34.45
N SER A 352 -7.76 10.88 -35.72
CA SER A 352 -6.71 10.05 -36.32
C SER A 352 -5.35 10.44 -35.76
N LEU A 353 -4.57 9.48 -35.27
CA LEU A 353 -3.18 9.66 -34.88
C LEU A 353 -2.25 9.68 -36.12
N PRO A 354 -0.99 10.10 -35.96
CA PRO A 354 0.02 9.94 -37.01
C PRO A 354 0.45 8.47 -37.15
N ALA A 355 1.07 8.13 -38.28
CA ALA A 355 1.54 6.78 -38.56
C ALA A 355 2.50 6.25 -37.48
N GLY A 356 2.48 4.93 -37.26
CA GLY A 356 3.25 4.27 -36.20
C GLY A 356 2.54 4.21 -34.84
N TRP A 357 1.67 5.18 -34.51
CA TRP A 357 0.95 5.18 -33.24
C TRP A 357 -0.48 4.66 -33.35
N THR A 358 -0.80 3.65 -32.53
CA THR A 358 -2.16 3.11 -32.38
C THR A 358 -2.91 3.66 -31.17
N ALA A 359 -2.21 4.36 -30.28
CA ALA A 359 -2.75 5.06 -29.11
C ALA A 359 -1.89 6.31 -28.81
N TYR A 360 -2.45 7.24 -28.04
CA TYR A 360 -1.73 8.38 -27.46
C TYR A 360 -1.50 8.15 -25.97
N ASP A 361 -0.43 8.72 -25.42
CA ASP A 361 -0.13 8.74 -23.99
C ASP A 361 -0.71 9.99 -23.32
N VAL A 362 -0.53 11.15 -23.95
CA VAL A 362 -1.09 12.45 -23.53
C VAL A 362 -1.86 13.08 -24.70
N TRP A 363 -2.99 13.72 -24.40
CA TRP A 363 -3.76 14.53 -25.35
C TRP A 363 -3.86 15.97 -24.83
N GLN A 364 -3.32 16.93 -25.58
CA GLN A 364 -3.56 18.35 -25.34
C GLN A 364 -4.89 18.72 -26.00
N TYR A 365 -5.91 18.99 -25.18
CA TYR A 365 -7.30 19.14 -25.62
C TYR A 365 -7.75 20.59 -25.74
N SER A 366 -7.00 21.53 -25.17
CA SER A 366 -7.28 22.96 -25.21
C SER A 366 -6.06 23.77 -24.76
N SER A 367 -5.81 24.89 -25.41
CA SER A 367 -4.75 25.87 -25.12
C SER A 367 -5.20 27.04 -24.23
N THR A 368 -6.51 27.32 -24.17
CA THR A 368 -7.06 28.52 -23.49
C THR A 368 -7.62 28.25 -22.10
N GLY A 369 -7.49 27.02 -21.61
CA GLY A 369 -8.01 26.57 -20.32
C GLY A 369 -8.55 25.14 -20.38
N PRO A 370 -8.96 24.56 -19.24
CA PRO A 370 -9.25 25.22 -17.97
C PRO A 370 -8.02 25.60 -17.11
N TYR A 371 -6.86 24.98 -17.32
CA TYR A 371 -5.70 25.21 -16.46
C TYR A 371 -4.92 26.48 -16.88
N PRO A 372 -3.98 26.96 -16.03
CA PRO A 372 -3.02 27.97 -16.47
C PRO A 372 -2.13 27.39 -17.57
N GLY A 373 -2.12 28.01 -18.74
CA GLY A 373 -1.48 27.44 -19.93
C GLY A 373 -2.30 26.29 -20.52
N ASP A 374 -1.60 25.41 -21.23
CA ASP A 374 -2.24 24.40 -22.05
C ASP A 374 -2.73 23.21 -21.23
N SER A 375 -3.91 22.70 -21.58
CA SER A 375 -4.66 21.73 -20.79
C SER A 375 -4.61 20.34 -21.40
N ASN A 376 -4.15 19.39 -20.58
CA ASN A 376 -3.65 18.10 -21.01
C ASN A 376 -4.39 16.94 -20.30
N LEU A 377 -4.46 15.81 -20.99
CA LEU A 377 -5.06 14.58 -20.48
C LEU A 377 -4.12 13.39 -20.66
N TRP A 378 -3.78 12.70 -19.57
CA TRP A 378 -3.11 11.41 -19.59
C TRP A 378 -4.11 10.27 -19.83
N ASN A 379 -3.79 9.40 -20.78
CA ASN A 379 -4.59 8.24 -21.19
C ASN A 379 -4.48 7.07 -20.19
N GLY A 380 -4.98 7.26 -18.97
CA GLY A 380 -4.90 6.25 -17.93
C GLY A 380 -5.32 6.66 -16.52
N THR A 381 -4.97 5.78 -15.58
CA THR A 381 -5.02 6.02 -14.14
C THR A 381 -3.75 6.73 -13.64
N LEU A 382 -3.78 7.21 -12.40
CA LEU A 382 -2.64 7.84 -11.74
C LEU A 382 -1.49 6.85 -11.49
N ASP A 383 -1.76 5.56 -11.32
CA ASP A 383 -0.73 4.54 -11.15
C ASP A 383 -0.11 4.11 -12.48
N ASP A 384 -0.87 4.12 -13.59
CA ASP A 384 -0.27 4.02 -14.93
C ASP A 384 0.72 5.18 -15.16
N LEU A 385 0.36 6.40 -14.73
CA LEU A 385 1.20 7.60 -14.88
C LEU A 385 2.47 7.54 -14.00
N ARG A 386 2.39 6.92 -12.82
CA ARG A 386 3.57 6.62 -11.97
C ARG A 386 4.47 5.56 -12.60
N LEU A 387 3.90 4.49 -13.15
CA LEU A 387 4.66 3.46 -13.88
C LEU A 387 5.32 4.05 -15.13
N PHE A 388 4.60 4.89 -15.86
CA PHE A 388 5.13 5.68 -16.97
C PHE A 388 6.28 6.59 -16.50
N ALA A 389 6.15 7.32 -15.40
CA ALA A 389 7.25 8.11 -14.83
C ALA A 389 8.47 7.24 -14.45
N LEU A 390 8.26 6.00 -13.96
CA LEU A 390 9.31 5.00 -13.69
C LEU A 390 9.95 4.39 -14.96
N ASN A 391 9.52 4.76 -16.17
CA ASN A 391 9.86 4.09 -17.44
C ASN A 391 9.55 2.58 -17.41
N ARG A 392 8.41 2.22 -16.80
CA ARG A 392 7.84 0.88 -16.84
C ARG A 392 6.58 0.94 -17.69
N ALA A 393 6.38 -0.06 -18.54
CA ALA A 393 5.07 -0.26 -19.14
C ALA A 393 4.04 -0.47 -18.01
N PRO A 394 2.89 0.23 -18.01
CA PRO A 394 1.80 -0.15 -17.14
C PRO A 394 1.32 -1.54 -17.55
N ASP A 395 1.14 -2.45 -16.57
CA ASP A 395 0.71 -3.82 -16.86
C ASP A 395 -0.80 -3.90 -17.15
N ARG A 396 -1.20 -3.27 -18.26
CA ARG A 396 -2.53 -3.36 -18.86
C ARG A 396 -2.68 -4.61 -19.73
N SER A 397 -1.69 -5.50 -19.74
CA SER A 397 -1.64 -6.63 -20.67
C SER A 397 -2.84 -7.56 -20.49
N TYR A 398 -3.33 -7.72 -19.25
CA TYR A 398 -4.56 -8.42 -18.89
C TYR A 398 -5.21 -7.76 -17.67
N GLN A 399 -6.47 -7.30 -17.76
CA GLN A 399 -7.28 -7.19 -16.53
C GLN A 399 -7.78 -8.59 -16.19
N LEU A 400 -7.30 -9.15 -15.07
CA LEU A 400 -7.73 -10.42 -14.53
C LEU A 400 -8.83 -10.20 -13.47
N PHE A 401 -9.87 -11.03 -13.48
CA PHE A 401 -10.88 -11.11 -12.42
C PHE A 401 -11.51 -12.50 -12.37
N SER A 402 -12.17 -12.85 -11.26
CA SER A 402 -13.03 -14.04 -11.19
C SER A 402 -14.50 -13.59 -11.21
N PRO A 403 -15.34 -14.05 -12.16
CA PRO A 403 -16.78 -13.80 -12.09
C PRO A 403 -17.47 -14.60 -10.97
N GLY A 404 -16.83 -15.67 -10.48
CA GLY A 404 -17.47 -16.81 -9.85
C GLY A 404 -17.34 -18.04 -10.75
N ASP A 405 -18.26 -19.00 -10.60
CA ASP A 405 -18.44 -20.17 -11.46
C ASP A 405 -19.27 -19.80 -12.70
N LEU A 406 -18.62 -19.64 -13.87
CA LEU A 406 -19.21 -19.12 -15.10
C LEU A 406 -19.66 -20.24 -16.06
N ASP A 407 -18.97 -21.38 -16.06
CA ASP A 407 -19.38 -22.56 -16.84
C ASP A 407 -20.28 -23.55 -16.08
N SER A 408 -20.58 -23.24 -14.81
CA SER A 408 -21.46 -23.99 -13.91
C SER A 408 -20.99 -25.43 -13.62
N ASP A 409 -19.67 -25.67 -13.60
CA ASP A 409 -19.10 -26.95 -13.18
C ASP A 409 -18.92 -27.07 -11.65
N GLY A 410 -18.89 -25.94 -10.92
CA GLY A 410 -18.72 -25.86 -9.46
C GLY A 410 -17.34 -25.40 -8.96
N VAL A 411 -16.48 -24.77 -9.77
CA VAL A 411 -15.28 -24.04 -9.30
C VAL A 411 -15.42 -22.55 -9.64
N GLY A 412 -14.80 -21.66 -8.85
CA GLY A 412 -14.49 -20.32 -9.33
C GLY A 412 -13.58 -20.32 -10.57
N ASP A 413 -13.95 -19.54 -11.59
CA ASP A 413 -13.21 -19.38 -12.84
C ASP A 413 -12.35 -18.11 -12.88
N LEU A 414 -11.52 -17.96 -13.90
CA LEU A 414 -10.84 -16.69 -14.22
C LEU A 414 -11.18 -16.17 -15.61
N LEU A 415 -11.46 -14.87 -15.68
CA LEU A 415 -11.59 -14.08 -16.90
C LEU A 415 -10.43 -13.07 -17.01
N ALA A 416 -9.85 -12.98 -18.22
CA ALA A 416 -8.71 -12.13 -18.53
C ALA A 416 -8.97 -11.28 -19.79
N ARG A 417 -9.09 -9.95 -19.62
CA ARG A 417 -9.31 -8.98 -20.71
C ARG A 417 -8.00 -8.36 -21.17
N ARG A 418 -7.53 -8.74 -22.35
CA ARG A 418 -6.30 -8.21 -22.96
C ARG A 418 -6.41 -6.73 -23.30
N SER A 419 -5.26 -6.08 -23.52
CA SER A 419 -5.19 -4.72 -24.10
C SER A 419 -5.69 -4.66 -25.56
N ASP A 420 -5.59 -5.76 -26.32
CA ASP A 420 -6.15 -5.89 -27.67
C ASP A 420 -7.68 -6.03 -27.72
N GLY A 421 -8.35 -6.00 -26.55
CA GLY A 421 -9.79 -6.14 -26.42
C GLY A 421 -10.32 -7.57 -26.53
N SER A 422 -9.47 -8.58 -26.59
CA SER A 422 -9.92 -9.97 -26.46
C SER A 422 -10.13 -10.38 -25.01
N LEU A 423 -11.25 -11.05 -24.75
CA LEU A 423 -11.60 -11.64 -23.45
C LEU A 423 -11.33 -13.14 -23.49
N TRP A 424 -10.66 -13.64 -22.45
CA TRP A 424 -10.23 -15.02 -22.31
C TRP A 424 -10.76 -15.62 -21.02
N PHE A 425 -11.10 -16.90 -21.08
CA PHE A 425 -11.63 -17.71 -19.99
C PHE A 425 -10.66 -18.83 -19.65
N SER A 426 -10.42 -19.05 -18.37
CA SER A 426 -9.62 -20.15 -17.84
C SER A 426 -10.46 -20.86 -16.78
N ALA A 427 -11.01 -22.02 -17.13
CA ALA A 427 -11.85 -22.80 -16.23
C ALA A 427 -11.07 -23.21 -14.98
N GLY A 428 -11.75 -23.26 -13.84
CA GLY A 428 -11.20 -23.84 -12.61
C GLY A 428 -10.90 -25.33 -12.71
N THR A 429 -10.21 -25.85 -11.69
CA THR A 429 -9.88 -27.28 -11.56
C THR A 429 -10.34 -27.91 -10.23
N GLY A 430 -10.80 -27.12 -9.27
CA GLY A 430 -11.07 -27.58 -7.90
C GLY A 430 -9.79 -27.93 -7.14
N SER A 431 -8.72 -27.17 -7.37
CA SER A 431 -7.40 -27.38 -6.72
C SER A 431 -6.59 -26.09 -6.52
N GLY A 432 -7.23 -24.91 -6.65
CA GLY A 432 -6.52 -23.62 -6.68
C GLY A 432 -5.68 -23.39 -7.95
N THR A 433 -5.92 -24.16 -9.02
CA THR A 433 -5.24 -24.04 -10.33
C THR A 433 -6.24 -23.98 -11.49
N PHE A 434 -5.77 -23.57 -12.69
CA PHE A 434 -6.63 -23.25 -13.83
C PHE A 434 -6.26 -24.02 -15.11
N ARG A 435 -7.26 -24.27 -15.96
CA ARG A 435 -7.08 -24.88 -17.29
C ARG A 435 -6.51 -23.86 -18.29
N PRO A 436 -5.84 -24.29 -19.38
CA PRO A 436 -5.32 -23.39 -20.39
C PRO A 436 -6.40 -22.46 -20.99
N ALA A 437 -6.08 -21.17 -21.09
CA ALA A 437 -7.05 -20.14 -21.44
C ALA A 437 -7.60 -20.26 -22.87
N ALA A 438 -8.91 -20.13 -23.03
CA ALA A 438 -9.62 -20.05 -24.30
C ALA A 438 -10.15 -18.63 -24.55
N ARG A 439 -10.08 -18.11 -25.78
CA ARG A 439 -10.67 -16.80 -26.11
C ARG A 439 -12.19 -16.93 -26.27
N ILE A 440 -12.94 -16.17 -25.49
CA ILE A 440 -14.41 -16.16 -25.51
C ILE A 440 -15.01 -14.91 -26.14
N GLY A 441 -14.28 -13.79 -26.24
CA GLY A 441 -14.81 -12.56 -26.84
C GLY A 441 -13.76 -11.61 -27.42
N THR A 442 -14.23 -10.57 -28.10
CA THR A 442 -13.43 -9.45 -28.66
C THR A 442 -14.17 -8.13 -28.52
N GLY A 443 -13.48 -6.99 -28.71
CA GLY A 443 -14.09 -5.65 -28.58
C GLY A 443 -14.17 -5.10 -27.16
N TRP A 444 -13.62 -5.82 -26.17
CA TRP A 444 -13.73 -5.50 -24.74
C TRP A 444 -12.87 -4.32 -24.26
N GLN A 445 -12.02 -3.74 -25.12
CA GLN A 445 -11.20 -2.58 -24.79
C GLN A 445 -12.02 -1.29 -24.52
N ILE A 446 -13.32 -1.32 -24.82
CA ILE A 446 -14.29 -0.26 -24.49
C ILE A 446 -14.68 -0.23 -23.00
N TYR A 447 -14.28 -1.23 -22.22
CA TYR A 447 -14.52 -1.32 -20.79
C TYR A 447 -13.23 -1.11 -19.99
N ASP A 448 -13.23 -0.16 -19.06
CA ASP A 448 -12.04 0.20 -18.26
C ASP A 448 -11.99 -0.53 -16.90
N ARG A 449 -13.12 -1.04 -16.44
CA ARG A 449 -13.25 -1.96 -15.30
C ARG A 449 -14.20 -3.11 -15.64
N LEU A 450 -13.71 -4.34 -15.58
CA LEU A 450 -14.54 -5.53 -15.34
C LEU A 450 -14.62 -5.81 -13.83
N ILE A 451 -15.78 -6.26 -13.36
CA ILE A 451 -16.17 -6.26 -11.95
C ILE A 451 -16.86 -7.61 -11.63
N SER A 452 -16.29 -8.35 -10.68
CA SER A 452 -16.92 -9.53 -10.07
C SER A 452 -18.23 -9.14 -9.37
N ALA A 453 -19.30 -9.89 -9.61
CA ALA A 453 -20.63 -9.61 -9.03
C ALA A 453 -21.34 -10.84 -8.44
N GLY A 454 -21.08 -12.05 -8.96
CA GLY A 454 -21.87 -13.23 -8.61
C GLY A 454 -23.26 -13.18 -9.25
N ASP A 455 -24.25 -13.84 -8.66
CA ASP A 455 -25.64 -13.89 -9.18
C ASP A 455 -26.38 -12.56 -8.99
N TYR A 456 -26.09 -11.59 -9.86
CA TYR A 456 -26.53 -10.20 -9.74
C TYR A 456 -27.96 -10.01 -10.29
N ASP A 457 -28.42 -10.87 -11.21
CA ASP A 457 -29.81 -10.91 -11.68
C ASP A 457 -30.71 -12.03 -11.15
N GLY A 458 -30.19 -12.92 -10.32
CA GLY A 458 -30.97 -13.86 -9.51
C GLY A 458 -31.45 -15.09 -10.28
N ASP A 459 -30.76 -15.45 -11.37
CA ASP A 459 -31.08 -16.61 -12.21
C ASP A 459 -30.31 -17.90 -11.82
N GLY A 460 -29.46 -17.81 -10.80
CA GLY A 460 -28.71 -18.92 -10.21
C GLY A 460 -27.34 -19.14 -10.85
N ARG A 461 -26.72 -18.10 -11.43
CA ARG A 461 -25.47 -18.19 -12.22
C ARG A 461 -24.53 -17.04 -11.87
N SER A 462 -23.24 -17.18 -12.19
CA SER A 462 -22.29 -16.09 -11.98
C SER A 462 -22.40 -15.06 -13.10
N ASP A 463 -22.82 -13.85 -12.74
CA ASP A 463 -22.76 -12.67 -13.59
C ASP A 463 -21.46 -11.88 -13.34
N PHE A 464 -21.18 -10.95 -14.24
CA PHE A 464 -20.21 -9.89 -14.01
C PHE A 464 -20.69 -8.56 -14.58
N LEU A 465 -20.13 -7.48 -14.04
CA LEU A 465 -20.40 -6.12 -14.50
C LEU A 465 -19.20 -5.56 -15.25
N ALA A 466 -19.47 -4.60 -16.12
CA ALA A 466 -18.45 -3.89 -16.89
C ALA A 466 -18.75 -2.39 -16.89
N ARG A 467 -17.80 -1.57 -16.42
CA ARG A 467 -17.83 -0.12 -16.61
C ARG A 467 -17.23 0.23 -17.97
N HIS A 468 -18.01 0.91 -18.78
CA HIS A 468 -17.62 1.39 -20.10
C HIS A 468 -16.94 2.76 -19.98
N VAL A 469 -16.05 3.11 -20.92
CA VAL A 469 -15.28 4.37 -20.91
C VAL A 469 -16.11 5.66 -20.96
N ASP A 470 -17.43 5.57 -21.19
CA ASP A 470 -18.39 6.69 -21.09
C ASP A 470 -18.95 6.87 -19.67
N GLY A 471 -18.46 6.12 -18.68
CA GLY A 471 -18.96 6.13 -17.30
C GLY A 471 -20.26 5.37 -17.09
N SER A 472 -20.73 4.61 -18.08
CA SER A 472 -21.91 3.73 -17.91
C SER A 472 -21.53 2.36 -17.35
N LEU A 473 -22.48 1.74 -16.65
CA LEU A 473 -22.33 0.42 -16.05
C LEU A 473 -23.23 -0.59 -16.77
N TRP A 474 -22.67 -1.74 -17.12
CA TRP A 474 -23.33 -2.81 -17.87
C TRP A 474 -23.27 -4.12 -17.10
N LEU A 475 -24.32 -4.92 -17.25
CA LEU A 475 -24.42 -6.30 -16.79
C LEU A 475 -24.21 -7.26 -17.96
N TYR A 476 -23.45 -8.31 -17.69
CA TYR A 476 -23.31 -9.50 -18.53
C TYR A 476 -23.83 -10.70 -17.72
N SER A 477 -25.12 -11.02 -17.90
CA SER A 477 -25.74 -12.14 -17.18
C SER A 477 -25.16 -13.49 -17.65
N GLY A 478 -24.96 -14.44 -16.75
CA GLY A 478 -24.35 -15.74 -17.07
C GLY A 478 -25.19 -16.62 -18.01
N THR A 479 -24.51 -17.39 -18.86
CA THR A 479 -25.13 -18.54 -19.57
C THR A 479 -24.93 -19.86 -18.82
N GLY A 480 -24.02 -19.90 -17.84
CA GLY A 480 -23.70 -21.10 -17.07
C GLY A 480 -23.08 -22.20 -17.94
N ARG A 481 -22.39 -21.80 -19.04
CA ARG A 481 -21.75 -22.65 -20.05
C ARG A 481 -20.73 -21.85 -20.84
N VAL A 482 -19.47 -22.29 -20.88
CA VAL A 482 -18.46 -21.67 -21.76
C VAL A 482 -18.02 -22.66 -22.85
N GLY A 483 -18.12 -22.24 -24.11
CA GLY A 483 -17.49 -22.95 -25.24
C GLY A 483 -18.42 -23.27 -26.42
N GLY A 484 -17.80 -23.75 -27.51
CA GLY A 484 -18.47 -24.09 -28.77
C GLY A 484 -18.95 -22.85 -29.53
N LYS A 485 -20.13 -22.34 -29.18
CA LYS A 485 -20.69 -21.06 -29.64
C LYS A 485 -21.21 -20.18 -28.49
N ASP A 486 -21.09 -20.64 -27.25
CA ASP A 486 -21.48 -19.90 -26.05
C ASP A 486 -20.25 -19.19 -25.50
N GLU A 487 -20.34 -17.88 -25.30
CA GLU A 487 -19.25 -17.05 -24.79
C GLU A 487 -19.23 -17.00 -23.25
N GLY A 488 -20.20 -17.63 -22.56
CA GLY A 488 -20.34 -17.60 -21.10
C GLY A 488 -21.34 -16.56 -20.58
N TYR A 489 -21.74 -15.62 -21.43
CA TYR A 489 -22.60 -14.49 -21.07
C TYR A 489 -23.67 -14.18 -22.12
N ARG A 490 -24.74 -13.54 -21.67
CA ARG A 490 -25.81 -12.99 -22.51
C ARG A 490 -25.42 -11.62 -23.09
N PRO A 491 -26.13 -11.12 -24.13
CA PRO A 491 -25.91 -9.77 -24.64
C PRO A 491 -26.05 -8.70 -23.55
N ALA A 492 -25.10 -7.76 -23.54
CA ALA A 492 -24.94 -6.78 -22.46
C ALA A 492 -26.18 -5.91 -22.23
N ARG A 493 -26.55 -5.72 -20.95
CA ARG A 493 -27.64 -4.84 -20.51
C ARG A 493 -27.07 -3.63 -19.78
N ARG A 494 -27.29 -2.39 -20.26
CA ARG A 494 -26.90 -1.18 -19.52
C ARG A 494 -27.77 -1.08 -18.25
N ILE A 495 -27.12 -1.00 -17.08
CA ILE A 495 -27.76 -0.91 -15.77
C ILE A 495 -27.48 0.42 -15.05
N GLY A 496 -26.43 1.14 -15.44
CA GLY A 496 -26.15 2.51 -14.99
C GLY A 496 -25.87 3.41 -16.19
N ASN A 497 -26.54 4.55 -16.29
CA ASN A 497 -26.51 5.37 -17.51
C ASN A 497 -25.19 6.13 -17.73
N SER A 498 -24.62 6.69 -16.65
CA SER A 498 -23.37 7.46 -16.60
C SER A 498 -22.93 7.64 -15.13
N GLY A 499 -21.78 8.27 -14.89
CA GLY A 499 -21.34 8.68 -13.54
C GLY A 499 -20.63 7.60 -12.72
N TRP A 500 -20.50 6.37 -13.25
CA TRP A 500 -19.71 5.31 -12.61
C TRP A 500 -18.21 5.48 -12.82
N ASP A 501 -17.80 6.33 -13.76
CA ASP A 501 -16.44 6.81 -13.99
C ASP A 501 -15.85 7.58 -12.79
N ALA A 502 -16.70 8.20 -11.96
CA ALA A 502 -16.29 8.96 -10.77
C ALA A 502 -15.68 8.10 -9.64
N PHE A 503 -15.70 6.76 -9.75
CA PHE A 503 -15.13 5.83 -8.77
C PHE A 503 -13.75 5.30 -9.22
N ASP A 504 -12.78 5.21 -8.31
CA ASP A 504 -11.51 4.53 -8.60
C ASP A 504 -11.64 2.99 -8.53
N THR A 505 -12.58 2.52 -7.69
CA THR A 505 -12.83 1.11 -7.37
C THR A 505 -14.32 0.84 -7.36
N ILE A 506 -14.74 -0.27 -7.97
CA ILE A 506 -16.09 -0.83 -7.89
C ILE A 506 -15.90 -2.34 -7.74
N VAL A 507 -16.51 -2.95 -6.73
CA VAL A 507 -16.54 -4.41 -6.53
C VAL A 507 -17.94 -4.86 -6.11
N GLY A 508 -18.41 -6.00 -6.62
CA GLY A 508 -19.52 -6.70 -5.98
C GLY A 508 -19.03 -7.35 -4.69
N VAL A 509 -19.81 -7.22 -3.62
CA VAL A 509 -19.41 -7.71 -2.29
C VAL A 509 -20.21 -8.93 -1.82
N GLY A 510 -21.42 -9.14 -2.34
CA GLY A 510 -22.41 -10.05 -1.75
C GLY A 510 -23.50 -9.25 -1.03
N ASP A 511 -24.35 -9.90 -0.24
CA ASP A 511 -25.40 -9.22 0.54
C ASP A 511 -24.81 -8.53 1.79
N ALA A 512 -24.58 -7.23 1.71
CA ALA A 512 -23.98 -6.43 2.77
C ALA A 512 -25.03 -5.58 3.53
N ASP A 513 -26.23 -5.39 2.98
CA ASP A 513 -27.36 -4.75 3.66
C ASP A 513 -28.42 -5.70 4.26
N GLY A 514 -28.33 -7.00 3.97
CA GLY A 514 -29.14 -8.07 4.57
C GLY A 514 -30.47 -8.33 3.87
N ASN A 515 -30.56 -8.05 2.57
CA ASN A 515 -31.80 -8.15 1.77
C ASN A 515 -31.91 -9.42 0.89
N ALA A 516 -30.91 -10.29 0.96
CA ALA A 516 -30.67 -11.50 0.15
C ALA A 516 -30.40 -11.24 -1.35
N ARG A 517 -29.65 -10.18 -1.69
CA ARG A 517 -29.24 -9.84 -3.07
C ARG A 517 -27.79 -9.29 -3.07
N PRO A 518 -26.97 -9.51 -4.10
CA PRO A 518 -25.61 -8.99 -4.09
C PRO A 518 -25.54 -7.45 -4.29
N ASP A 519 -24.83 -6.78 -3.39
CA ASP A 519 -24.55 -5.35 -3.40
C ASP A 519 -23.22 -5.01 -4.10
N LEU A 520 -23.03 -3.73 -4.42
CA LEU A 520 -21.75 -3.19 -4.93
C LEU A 520 -21.14 -2.17 -3.95
N LEU A 521 -19.86 -2.33 -3.60
CA LEU A 521 -19.07 -1.30 -2.94
C LEU A 521 -18.31 -0.48 -4.00
N ALA A 522 -18.48 0.84 -3.98
CA ALA A 522 -17.82 1.78 -4.88
C ALA A 522 -17.09 2.88 -4.10
N ARG A 523 -15.81 3.16 -4.45
CA ARG A 523 -14.95 4.13 -3.76
C ARG A 523 -14.52 5.27 -4.67
N LEU A 524 -14.60 6.50 -4.18
CA LEU A 524 -14.14 7.71 -4.88
C LEU A 524 -12.64 7.97 -4.60
N PRO A 525 -11.94 8.71 -5.49
CA PRO A 525 -10.52 9.06 -5.31
C PRO A 525 -10.15 9.84 -4.03
N ASP A 526 -11.13 10.38 -3.30
CA ASP A 526 -10.93 11.01 -1.99
C ASP A 526 -10.87 10.00 -0.81
N GLY A 527 -11.10 8.72 -1.09
CA GLY A 527 -11.14 7.66 -0.09
C GLY A 527 -12.49 7.49 0.62
N SER A 528 -13.53 8.21 0.19
CA SER A 528 -14.91 7.94 0.61
C SER A 528 -15.48 6.74 -0.18
N ALA A 529 -16.30 5.92 0.48
CA ALA A 529 -16.90 4.73 -0.11
C ALA A 529 -18.42 4.69 0.11
N ARG A 530 -19.11 4.06 -0.83
CA ARG A 530 -20.56 3.91 -0.90
C ARG A 530 -20.89 2.44 -1.08
N LEU A 531 -21.94 1.96 -0.42
CA LEU A 531 -22.56 0.68 -0.72
C LEU A 531 -23.83 0.93 -1.54
N TYR A 532 -23.97 0.28 -2.68
CA TYR A 532 -25.14 0.31 -3.56
C TYR A 532 -25.92 -0.99 -3.40
N SER A 533 -27.13 -0.87 -2.85
CA SER A 533 -28.05 -2.00 -2.61
C SER A 533 -28.41 -2.72 -3.91
N GLY A 534 -28.33 -4.05 -3.96
CA GLY A 534 -28.65 -4.85 -5.15
C GLY A 534 -30.15 -4.99 -5.39
N THR A 535 -30.61 -4.94 -6.65
CA THR A 535 -32.04 -5.22 -6.96
C THR A 535 -32.35 -6.71 -7.09
N GLY A 536 -31.35 -7.61 -7.11
CA GLY A 536 -31.54 -9.05 -7.31
C GLY A 536 -32.26 -9.38 -8.62
N THR A 537 -32.09 -8.49 -9.60
CA THR A 537 -32.70 -8.50 -10.95
C THR A 537 -31.77 -7.80 -11.95
N GLY A 538 -30.47 -7.68 -11.61
CA GLY A 538 -29.44 -7.09 -12.43
C GLY A 538 -29.56 -5.56 -12.46
N GLY A 539 -29.34 -4.94 -11.32
CA GLY A 539 -29.49 -3.50 -11.12
C GLY A 539 -29.16 -3.11 -9.68
N HIS A 540 -29.08 -1.80 -9.43
CA HIS A 540 -28.79 -1.23 -8.13
C HIS A 540 -29.91 -0.26 -7.71
N GLY A 541 -30.19 -0.23 -6.40
CA GLY A 541 -31.03 0.74 -5.75
C GLY A 541 -30.26 2.01 -5.32
N PRO A 542 -30.76 2.74 -4.30
CA PRO A 542 -30.03 3.85 -3.70
C PRO A 542 -28.76 3.35 -2.98
N TRP A 543 -27.86 4.28 -2.68
CA TRP A 543 -26.61 3.99 -1.98
C TRP A 543 -26.56 4.59 -0.57
N SER A 544 -25.75 3.98 0.30
CA SER A 544 -25.46 4.42 1.66
C SER A 544 -23.98 4.78 1.82
N SER A 545 -23.67 5.75 2.70
CA SER A 545 -22.28 6.14 3.01
C SER A 545 -21.64 5.14 3.96
N LEU A 546 -20.48 4.59 3.59
CA LEU A 546 -19.68 3.79 4.51
C LEU A 546 -18.81 4.68 5.43
N ALA A 547 -18.29 4.08 6.51
CA ALA A 547 -17.40 4.76 7.44
C ALA A 547 -16.11 5.28 6.77
N ARG A 548 -15.47 6.29 7.38
CA ARG A 548 -14.17 6.81 6.89
C ARG A 548 -13.07 5.76 7.07
N GLY A 549 -12.18 5.66 6.09
CA GLY A 549 -10.98 4.79 6.17
C GLY A 549 -10.57 4.19 4.83
N TRP A 550 -11.51 3.95 3.90
CA TRP A 550 -11.29 3.20 2.66
C TRP A 550 -10.21 3.75 1.72
N GLY A 551 -9.84 5.03 1.84
CA GLY A 551 -8.67 5.61 1.17
C GLY A 551 -7.31 5.06 1.64
N GLN A 552 -7.25 4.31 2.74
CA GLN A 552 -6.02 3.64 3.22
C GLN A 552 -5.62 2.44 2.34
N TYR A 553 -6.59 1.79 1.72
CA TYR A 553 -6.39 0.60 0.89
C TYR A 553 -5.91 0.94 -0.53
N THR A 554 -4.93 0.20 -1.04
CA THR A 554 -4.53 0.21 -2.46
C THR A 554 -5.39 -0.73 -3.30
N SER A 555 -5.97 -1.77 -2.69
CA SER A 555 -6.91 -2.69 -3.34
C SER A 555 -8.04 -3.04 -2.37
N ILE A 556 -9.25 -3.17 -2.90
CA ILE A 556 -10.45 -3.63 -2.18
C ILE A 556 -11.03 -4.78 -3.00
N ILE A 557 -11.37 -5.87 -2.33
CA ILE A 557 -11.83 -7.13 -2.91
C ILE A 557 -13.11 -7.52 -2.16
N GLY A 558 -14.22 -7.71 -2.87
CA GLY A 558 -15.41 -8.34 -2.27
C GLY A 558 -15.13 -9.81 -2.02
N ALA A 559 -15.26 -10.26 -0.78
CA ALA A 559 -14.98 -11.65 -0.42
C ALA A 559 -16.26 -12.51 -0.37
N LYS A 560 -17.45 -11.89 -0.35
CA LYS A 560 -18.69 -12.48 0.19
C LYS A 560 -18.46 -12.90 1.64
N ASP A 561 -19.22 -13.86 2.15
CA ASP A 561 -18.98 -14.42 3.49
C ASP A 561 -17.59 -15.10 3.52
N PHE A 562 -16.67 -14.55 4.32
CA PHE A 562 -15.28 -15.01 4.44
C PHE A 562 -14.98 -15.57 5.84
N ASP A 563 -15.63 -15.06 6.89
CA ASP A 563 -15.50 -15.59 8.27
C ASP A 563 -16.65 -16.49 8.76
N GLY A 564 -17.63 -16.78 7.90
CA GLY A 564 -18.68 -17.79 8.11
C GLY A 564 -19.87 -17.28 8.92
N ASP A 565 -20.20 -15.99 8.82
CA ASP A 565 -21.22 -15.31 9.63
C ASP A 565 -22.57 -15.07 8.92
N ASP A 566 -22.74 -15.62 7.72
CA ASP A 566 -23.87 -15.39 6.78
C ASP A 566 -23.95 -13.95 6.23
N THR A 567 -22.94 -13.07 6.41
CA THR A 567 -22.92 -11.70 5.86
C THR A 567 -21.75 -11.40 4.93
N ALA A 568 -21.86 -10.37 4.08
CA ALA A 568 -20.85 -10.08 3.07
C ALA A 568 -19.64 -9.27 3.59
N ASP A 569 -18.47 -9.90 3.56
CA ASP A 569 -17.18 -9.31 3.92
C ASP A 569 -16.46 -8.63 2.75
N VAL A 570 -15.51 -7.77 3.12
CA VAL A 570 -14.60 -7.10 2.19
C VAL A 570 -13.17 -7.23 2.67
N VAL A 571 -12.26 -7.66 1.79
CA VAL A 571 -10.83 -7.74 2.06
C VAL A 571 -10.11 -6.54 1.43
N GLY A 572 -9.25 -5.87 2.18
CA GLY A 572 -8.49 -4.70 1.76
C GLY A 572 -6.98 -4.90 1.88
N VAL A 573 -6.22 -4.54 0.84
CA VAL A 573 -4.75 -4.43 0.90
C VAL A 573 -4.39 -2.96 1.14
N ASP A 574 -3.51 -2.64 2.09
CA ASP A 574 -3.03 -1.27 2.32
C ASP A 574 -1.69 -0.95 1.65
N ARG A 575 -1.22 0.30 1.82
CA ARG A 575 0.02 0.80 1.22
C ARG A 575 1.29 0.14 1.76
N ASP A 576 1.24 -0.43 2.95
CA ASP A 576 2.36 -1.13 3.59
C ASP A 576 2.33 -2.64 3.31
N GLY A 577 1.30 -3.12 2.60
CA GLY A 577 1.14 -4.52 2.21
C GLY A 577 0.53 -5.40 3.30
N ALA A 578 -0.20 -4.81 4.25
CA ALA A 578 -1.07 -5.58 5.11
C ALA A 578 -2.37 -5.96 4.40
N LEU A 579 -2.90 -7.14 4.73
CA LEU A 579 -4.24 -7.58 4.37
C LEU A 579 -5.16 -7.38 5.57
N TRP A 580 -6.34 -6.79 5.32
CA TRP A 580 -7.33 -6.46 6.34
C TRP A 580 -8.69 -7.02 5.96
N LEU A 581 -9.34 -7.72 6.88
CA LEU A 581 -10.73 -8.11 6.77
C LEU A 581 -11.62 -7.01 7.36
N GLN A 582 -12.52 -6.48 6.56
CA GLN A 582 -13.63 -5.62 6.96
C GLN A 582 -14.86 -6.53 7.05
N ARG A 583 -15.16 -7.00 8.27
CA ARG A 583 -16.28 -7.93 8.46
C ARG A 583 -17.62 -7.27 8.26
N GLY A 584 -18.55 -7.98 7.64
CA GLY A 584 -19.91 -7.52 7.40
C GLY A 584 -20.70 -7.26 8.68
N THR A 585 -21.94 -6.79 8.51
CA THR A 585 -22.92 -6.69 9.60
C THR A 585 -24.35 -6.98 9.14
N GLY A 586 -24.55 -7.37 7.87
CA GLY A 586 -25.85 -7.46 7.20
C GLY A 586 -26.73 -6.21 7.33
N ARG A 587 -26.12 -5.00 7.36
CA ARG A 587 -26.78 -3.70 7.69
C ARG A 587 -26.13 -2.48 7.04
N SER A 588 -25.52 -2.61 5.86
CA SER A 588 -24.76 -1.56 5.17
C SER A 588 -23.59 -0.98 5.98
N SER A 589 -22.99 -1.77 6.87
CA SER A 589 -21.84 -1.35 7.67
C SER A 589 -20.85 -2.50 7.84
N TYR A 590 -19.66 -2.16 8.32
CA TYR A 590 -18.59 -3.12 8.57
C TYR A 590 -18.06 -2.94 10.00
N ALA A 591 -17.62 -4.03 10.62
CA ALA A 591 -16.91 -4.01 11.89
C ALA A 591 -15.55 -3.29 11.78
N PRO A 592 -14.88 -2.95 12.90
CA PRO A 592 -13.49 -2.48 12.86
C PRO A 592 -12.57 -3.48 12.12
N PRO A 593 -11.67 -3.02 11.23
CA PRO A 593 -10.86 -3.92 10.40
C PRO A 593 -9.90 -4.77 11.23
N LEU A 594 -9.87 -6.07 10.96
CA LEU A 594 -8.93 -7.02 11.54
C LEU A 594 -7.80 -7.30 10.54
N ARG A 595 -6.53 -7.20 10.96
CA ARG A 595 -5.38 -7.47 10.08
C ARG A 595 -5.15 -8.98 9.99
N ILE A 596 -5.47 -9.55 8.83
CA ILE A 596 -5.36 -10.99 8.54
C ILE A 596 -4.13 -11.35 7.71
N GLY A 597 -3.25 -10.40 7.36
CA GLY A 597 -2.05 -10.74 6.58
C GLY A 597 -1.02 -9.63 6.40
N THR A 598 0.14 -10.03 5.85
CA THR A 598 1.31 -9.16 5.62
C THR A 598 2.05 -9.53 4.33
N GLY A 599 2.84 -8.61 3.76
CA GLY A 599 3.67 -8.85 2.57
C GLY A 599 2.94 -8.78 1.22
N TRP A 600 1.67 -8.36 1.19
CA TRP A 600 0.82 -8.38 0.00
C TRP A 600 1.23 -7.36 -1.09
N THR A 601 2.15 -6.45 -0.79
CA THR A 601 2.87 -5.60 -1.77
C THR A 601 3.68 -6.39 -2.81
N THR A 602 3.90 -7.71 -2.63
CA THR A 602 4.45 -8.59 -3.68
C THR A 602 3.50 -8.82 -4.86
N PHE A 603 2.22 -8.45 -4.75
CA PHE A 603 1.21 -8.69 -5.78
C PHE A 603 0.86 -7.43 -6.57
N SER A 604 0.77 -7.61 -7.89
CA SER A 604 0.26 -6.63 -8.85
C SER A 604 -1.27 -6.54 -8.87
N ALA A 605 -1.96 -7.60 -8.46
CA ALA A 605 -3.39 -7.65 -8.26
C ALA A 605 -3.73 -8.76 -7.25
N VAL A 606 -4.85 -8.60 -6.53
CA VAL A 606 -5.41 -9.60 -5.62
C VAL A 606 -6.88 -9.81 -6.00
N LEU A 607 -7.31 -11.08 -6.02
CA LEU A 607 -8.66 -11.52 -6.36
C LEU A 607 -9.21 -12.39 -5.23
N GLY A 608 -10.53 -12.51 -5.17
CA GLY A 608 -11.27 -13.32 -4.19
C GLY A 608 -12.75 -13.41 -4.53
N GLY A 609 -13.56 -13.85 -3.57
CA GLY A 609 -15.02 -13.95 -3.73
C GLY A 609 -15.52 -15.23 -4.39
N ALA A 610 -14.67 -16.26 -4.51
CA ALA A 610 -15.02 -17.57 -5.01
C ALA A 610 -14.21 -18.67 -4.29
N ASP A 611 -14.76 -19.88 -4.27
CA ASP A 611 -14.08 -21.09 -3.85
C ASP A 611 -13.36 -21.69 -5.08
N PHE A 612 -12.02 -21.76 -5.05
CA PHE A 612 -11.19 -22.29 -6.14
C PHE A 612 -10.74 -23.74 -5.88
N ASN A 613 -11.01 -24.28 -4.69
CA ASN A 613 -10.50 -25.57 -4.23
C ASN A 613 -11.60 -26.61 -3.89
N ARG A 614 -12.86 -26.15 -3.78
CA ARG A 614 -14.07 -26.88 -3.39
C ARG A 614 -14.10 -27.37 -1.93
N ASP A 615 -13.45 -26.67 -1.00
CA ASP A 615 -13.56 -26.94 0.45
C ASP A 615 -14.63 -26.11 1.19
N GLY A 616 -15.38 -25.28 0.45
CA GLY A 616 -16.56 -24.55 0.93
C GLY A 616 -16.27 -23.14 1.46
N ASN A 617 -15.01 -22.71 1.43
CA ASN A 617 -14.56 -21.42 1.98
C ASN A 617 -14.20 -20.44 0.86
N MET A 618 -14.15 -19.15 1.18
CA MET A 618 -13.79 -18.13 0.19
C MET A 618 -12.27 -17.91 0.11
N ASP A 619 -11.73 -18.16 -1.07
CA ASP A 619 -10.30 -18.18 -1.35
C ASP A 619 -9.78 -16.83 -1.87
N LEU A 620 -8.45 -16.64 -1.80
CA LEU A 620 -7.75 -15.50 -2.41
C LEU A 620 -6.68 -15.93 -3.42
N LEU A 621 -6.50 -15.12 -4.47
CA LEU A 621 -5.45 -15.29 -5.49
C LEU A 621 -4.62 -14.01 -5.64
N GLY A 622 -3.31 -14.11 -5.39
CA GLY A 622 -2.35 -13.04 -5.63
C GLY A 622 -1.60 -13.22 -6.96
N ARG A 623 -1.70 -12.24 -7.86
CA ARG A 623 -0.94 -12.20 -9.13
C ARG A 623 0.32 -11.37 -8.98
N LYS A 624 1.50 -11.96 -9.20
CA LYS A 624 2.78 -11.23 -9.23
C LYS A 624 3.02 -10.58 -10.59
N SER A 625 3.92 -9.58 -10.63
CA SER A 625 4.23 -8.80 -11.85
C SER A 625 4.93 -9.59 -12.96
N ASP A 626 5.32 -10.85 -12.72
CA ASP A 626 5.82 -11.78 -13.73
C ASP A 626 4.72 -12.67 -14.35
N GLY A 627 3.46 -12.47 -13.96
CA GLY A 627 2.31 -13.27 -14.39
C GLY A 627 2.06 -14.54 -13.56
N SER A 628 2.90 -14.85 -12.56
CA SER A 628 2.67 -16.00 -11.68
C SER A 628 1.53 -15.76 -10.70
N LEU A 629 0.77 -16.82 -10.41
CA LEU A 629 -0.36 -16.82 -9.49
C LEU A 629 0.01 -17.58 -8.20
N SER A 630 -0.40 -17.04 -7.05
CA SER A 630 -0.27 -17.67 -5.73
C SER A 630 -1.65 -17.82 -5.11
N PHE A 631 -2.00 -19.04 -4.70
CA PHE A 631 -3.30 -19.42 -4.15
C PHE A 631 -3.27 -19.46 -2.63
N TYR A 632 -4.27 -18.88 -2.00
CA TYR A 632 -4.48 -18.85 -0.55
C TYR A 632 -5.85 -19.47 -0.26
N ALA A 633 -5.84 -20.69 0.28
CA ALA A 633 -7.08 -21.36 0.68
C ALA A 633 -7.69 -20.64 1.89
N GLY A 634 -8.97 -20.28 1.83
CA GLY A 634 -9.68 -19.70 2.96
C GLY A 634 -9.83 -20.70 4.12
N THR A 635 -10.01 -20.19 5.34
CA THR A 635 -10.44 -21.00 6.51
C THR A 635 -11.94 -20.92 6.78
N GLY A 636 -12.66 -20.01 6.11
CA GLY A 636 -14.10 -19.77 6.33
C GLY A 636 -14.41 -19.21 7.71
N ARG A 637 -13.38 -18.69 8.39
CA ARG A 637 -13.35 -18.17 9.77
C ARG A 637 -12.14 -17.28 9.96
N VAL A 638 -12.27 -16.28 10.83
CA VAL A 638 -11.13 -15.53 11.39
C VAL A 638 -11.31 -15.38 12.89
N SER A 639 -10.37 -15.92 13.66
CA SER A 639 -10.35 -15.74 15.11
C SER A 639 -9.43 -14.59 15.55
N GLU A 640 -9.73 -13.99 16.70
CA GLU A 640 -8.74 -13.19 17.46
C GLU A 640 -7.84 -14.07 18.36
N GLY A 641 -7.91 -15.40 18.20
CA GLY A 641 -7.27 -16.42 19.05
C GLY A 641 -8.05 -16.77 20.32
N TYR A 642 -9.16 -16.07 20.58
CA TYR A 642 -9.88 -16.13 21.84
C TYR A 642 -11.40 -16.03 21.70
N HIS A 643 -12.10 -16.80 22.53
CA HIS A 643 -13.54 -16.65 22.72
C HIS A 643 -13.91 -15.32 23.39
N ALA A 644 -15.12 -14.83 23.08
CA ALA A 644 -15.67 -13.59 23.63
C ALA A 644 -15.62 -13.56 25.18
N ARG A 645 -15.12 -12.44 25.72
CA ARG A 645 -14.76 -12.34 27.14
C ARG A 645 -15.89 -12.72 28.11
N ALA A 646 -15.58 -13.60 29.04
CA ALA A 646 -16.41 -13.88 30.19
C ALA A 646 -16.04 -12.95 31.35
N ALA A 647 -17.05 -12.40 32.04
CA ALA A 647 -16.83 -11.72 33.31
C ALA A 647 -16.34 -12.74 34.35
N GLY A 648 -15.13 -12.55 34.85
CA GLY A 648 -14.60 -13.34 35.94
C GLY A 648 -15.31 -13.03 37.25
N GLN A 649 -15.12 -13.89 38.25
CA GLN A 649 -15.56 -13.57 39.60
C GLN A 649 -14.78 -12.35 40.12
N ALA A 650 -15.46 -11.42 40.79
CA ALA A 650 -14.83 -10.30 41.49
C ALA A 650 -14.02 -10.79 42.71
N VAL A 651 -12.83 -11.32 42.46
CA VAL A 651 -11.73 -11.40 43.42
C VAL A 651 -11.44 -9.97 43.90
N GLY A 652 -10.97 -9.78 45.14
CA GLY A 652 -10.79 -8.46 45.77
C GLY A 652 -9.67 -7.56 45.21
N LEU A 653 -9.62 -7.37 43.89
CA LEU A 653 -8.52 -6.74 43.15
C LEU A 653 -8.51 -5.21 43.22
N ALA A 654 -9.58 -4.56 43.69
CA ALA A 654 -9.60 -3.11 43.89
C ALA A 654 -8.52 -2.61 44.89
N ALA A 655 -7.98 -3.50 45.72
CA ALA A 655 -6.84 -3.22 46.62
C ALA A 655 -5.47 -3.68 46.05
N ALA A 656 -5.44 -4.37 44.91
CA ALA A 656 -4.23 -4.90 44.29
C ALA A 656 -3.48 -3.83 43.50
N ARG A 657 -2.20 -3.65 43.82
CA ARG A 657 -1.23 -2.82 43.11
C ARG A 657 -0.64 -3.55 41.89
N ARG A 658 -0.60 -4.89 41.94
CA ARG A 658 -0.12 -5.77 40.87
C ARG A 658 -0.81 -7.13 40.96
N VAL A 659 -1.19 -7.68 39.82
CA VAL A 659 -1.69 -9.05 39.68
C VAL A 659 -0.62 -9.91 39.00
N ILE A 660 -0.49 -11.16 39.44
CA ILE A 660 0.54 -12.11 39.00
C ILE A 660 -0.16 -13.45 38.78
N SER A 661 -0.22 -13.91 37.53
CA SER A 661 -0.68 -15.26 37.20
C SER A 661 0.46 -16.25 37.42
N VAL A 662 0.18 -17.40 38.04
CA VAL A 662 1.20 -18.40 38.41
C VAL A 662 0.70 -19.82 38.07
N PRO A 663 1.55 -20.76 37.58
CA PRO A 663 1.02 -21.97 36.92
C PRO A 663 0.26 -22.96 37.80
N ASP A 664 0.81 -23.29 38.97
CA ASP A 664 0.20 -24.13 40.00
C ASP A 664 1.03 -23.94 41.28
N PHE A 665 0.48 -23.18 42.24
CA PHE A 665 1.23 -22.72 43.42
C PHE A 665 0.82 -23.46 44.70
N ASN A 666 -0.35 -24.10 44.70
CA ASN A 666 -0.81 -24.99 45.76
C ASN A 666 -0.67 -26.50 45.43
N THR A 667 -0.19 -26.85 44.23
CA THR A 667 -0.10 -28.23 43.69
C THR A 667 -1.45 -28.95 43.56
N ASP A 668 -2.51 -28.22 43.18
CA ASP A 668 -3.84 -28.78 42.84
C ASP A 668 -4.08 -28.98 41.32
N GLY A 669 -3.10 -28.62 40.49
CA GLY A 669 -3.09 -28.82 39.04
C GLY A 669 -3.75 -27.71 38.23
N ARG A 670 -3.77 -26.46 38.74
CA ARG A 670 -4.53 -25.36 38.14
C ARG A 670 -3.83 -23.99 38.21
N GLY A 671 -4.08 -23.18 37.20
CA GLY A 671 -3.66 -21.78 37.15
C GLY A 671 -4.15 -20.95 38.33
N ASP A 672 -3.20 -20.45 39.10
CA ASP A 672 -3.36 -19.77 40.39
C ASP A 672 -3.14 -18.25 40.25
N LEU A 673 -3.59 -17.48 41.27
CA LEU A 673 -3.45 -16.02 41.28
C LEU A 673 -2.77 -15.48 42.54
N LEU A 674 -1.65 -14.78 42.36
CA LEU A 674 -1.00 -13.97 43.39
C LEU A 674 -1.27 -12.47 43.16
N THR A 675 -1.51 -11.74 44.25
CA THR A 675 -1.80 -10.30 44.18
C THR A 675 -1.07 -9.53 45.28
N ILE A 676 -0.36 -8.47 44.91
CA ILE A 676 0.34 -7.60 45.86
C ILE A 676 -0.52 -6.37 46.08
N ARG A 677 -0.94 -6.12 47.32
CA ARG A 677 -1.73 -4.93 47.69
C ARG A 677 -0.83 -3.74 47.99
N SER A 678 -1.37 -2.52 47.90
CA SER A 678 -0.62 -1.26 48.10
C SER A 678 0.03 -1.12 49.49
N ASN A 679 -0.43 -1.88 50.49
CA ASN A 679 0.18 -1.97 51.83
C ASN A 679 1.32 -3.00 51.95
N GLY A 680 1.73 -3.63 50.84
CA GLY A 680 2.80 -4.65 50.82
C GLY A 680 2.37 -6.06 51.25
N THR A 681 1.08 -6.32 51.47
CA THR A 681 0.59 -7.68 51.72
C THR A 681 0.44 -8.46 50.41
N LEU A 682 0.91 -9.72 50.41
CA LEU A 682 0.75 -10.66 49.30
C LEU A 682 -0.44 -11.58 49.60
N TRP A 683 -1.32 -11.78 48.61
CA TRP A 683 -2.53 -12.57 48.73
C TRP A 683 -2.63 -13.59 47.60
N PHE A 684 -2.92 -14.83 47.99
CA PHE A 684 -3.14 -15.98 47.12
C PHE A 684 -4.64 -16.21 46.90
N SER A 685 -5.03 -16.57 45.69
CA SER A 685 -6.41 -16.94 45.34
C SER A 685 -6.37 -18.19 44.47
N ALA A 686 -6.82 -19.33 45.03
CA ALA A 686 -6.68 -20.63 44.38
C ALA A 686 -7.48 -20.76 43.08
N GLY A 687 -6.92 -21.40 42.06
CA GLY A 687 -7.58 -21.70 40.78
C GLY A 687 -8.76 -22.67 40.93
N LEU A 688 -9.90 -22.34 40.31
CA LEU A 688 -11.09 -23.21 40.31
C LEU A 688 -11.30 -23.96 38.97
N GLY A 689 -10.35 -23.89 38.03
CA GLY A 689 -10.40 -24.60 36.74
C GLY A 689 -11.68 -24.32 35.94
N THR A 690 -12.14 -23.06 35.97
CA THR A 690 -13.45 -22.61 35.46
C THR A 690 -13.46 -21.11 35.11
N GLY A 691 -12.30 -20.46 35.02
CA GLY A 691 -12.19 -19.00 34.94
C GLY A 691 -12.54 -18.25 36.23
N ARG A 692 -12.42 -18.92 37.38
CA ARG A 692 -12.77 -18.39 38.71
C ARG A 692 -11.71 -18.75 39.74
N TYR A 693 -11.69 -17.97 40.82
CA TYR A 693 -10.76 -18.15 41.93
C TYR A 693 -11.47 -18.25 43.28
N ALA A 694 -10.83 -18.93 44.22
CA ALA A 694 -11.26 -19.01 45.62
C ALA A 694 -11.18 -17.65 46.34
N GLN A 695 -11.69 -17.59 47.58
CA GLN A 695 -11.56 -16.40 48.42
C GLN A 695 -10.07 -16.15 48.77
N PRO A 696 -9.55 -14.91 48.60
CA PRO A 696 -8.13 -14.65 48.81
C PRO A 696 -7.67 -14.87 50.25
N VAL A 697 -6.54 -15.55 50.41
CA VAL A 697 -5.82 -15.76 51.68
C VAL A 697 -4.55 -14.90 51.67
N GLN A 698 -4.23 -14.24 52.78
CA GLN A 698 -2.95 -13.53 52.90
C GLN A 698 -1.83 -14.54 53.12
N VAL A 699 -0.77 -14.46 52.30
CA VAL A 699 0.37 -15.39 52.32
C VAL A 699 1.71 -14.69 52.50
N GLY A 700 1.73 -13.37 52.71
CA GLY A 700 2.98 -12.66 52.99
C GLY A 700 2.80 -11.17 53.27
N SER A 701 3.90 -10.51 53.63
CA SER A 701 3.98 -9.06 53.86
C SER A 701 5.34 -8.48 53.47
N GLY A 702 5.43 -7.15 53.32
CA GLY A 702 6.66 -6.47 52.88
C GLY A 702 6.96 -6.54 51.38
N TRP A 703 6.07 -7.15 50.57
CA TRP A 703 6.28 -7.38 49.14
C TRP A 703 6.25 -6.10 48.27
N ASN A 704 5.90 -4.94 48.85
CA ASN A 704 5.96 -3.63 48.19
C ASN A 704 7.40 -3.10 47.95
N ILE A 705 8.44 -3.78 48.44
CA ILE A 705 9.84 -3.47 48.13
C ILE A 705 10.25 -3.86 46.70
N TYR A 706 9.43 -4.67 46.02
CA TYR A 706 9.74 -5.20 44.69
C TYR A 706 9.13 -4.35 43.56
N THR A 707 9.94 -4.14 42.52
CA THR A 707 9.57 -3.45 41.27
C THR A 707 8.97 -4.40 40.24
N GLU A 708 9.37 -5.67 40.29
CA GLU A 708 8.92 -6.77 39.46
C GLU A 708 8.69 -7.97 40.37
N VAL A 709 7.59 -8.69 40.18
CA VAL A 709 7.38 -10.04 40.72
C VAL A 709 6.65 -10.83 39.64
N LEU A 710 7.12 -12.05 39.40
CA LEU A 710 6.71 -12.96 38.34
C LEU A 710 6.80 -14.40 38.83
N SER A 711 6.04 -15.32 38.21
CA SER A 711 6.35 -16.75 38.27
C SER A 711 6.93 -17.22 36.95
N THR A 712 7.82 -18.20 37.08
CA THR A 712 8.49 -18.92 36.00
C THR A 712 7.82 -20.25 35.68
N GLY A 713 6.99 -20.79 36.57
CA GLY A 713 6.90 -22.24 36.73
C GLY A 713 8.10 -22.78 37.51
N ASP A 714 8.39 -24.06 37.37
CA ASP A 714 9.48 -24.79 38.05
C ASP A 714 10.87 -24.36 37.53
N PHE A 715 11.62 -23.63 38.36
CA PHE A 715 12.88 -22.98 37.98
C PHE A 715 14.09 -23.57 38.73
N ASP A 716 13.90 -24.13 39.93
CA ASP A 716 14.93 -24.96 40.59
C ASP A 716 14.85 -26.47 40.30
N GLY A 717 13.75 -26.96 39.72
CA GLY A 717 13.57 -28.34 39.29
C GLY A 717 12.88 -29.26 40.30
N ASP A 718 12.25 -28.72 41.36
CA ASP A 718 11.52 -29.49 42.39
C ASP A 718 10.02 -29.73 42.09
N SER A 719 9.59 -29.42 40.86
CA SER A 719 8.25 -29.63 40.28
C SER A 719 7.14 -28.77 40.90
N ARG A 720 7.42 -27.48 41.14
CA ARG A 720 6.50 -26.52 41.77
C ARG A 720 6.63 -25.15 41.14
N ALA A 721 5.59 -24.31 41.17
CA ALA A 721 5.70 -22.95 40.68
C ALA A 721 6.56 -22.07 41.61
N ASP A 722 7.71 -21.62 41.10
CA ASP A 722 8.60 -20.68 41.78
C ASP A 722 8.23 -19.22 41.51
N LEU A 723 8.76 -18.30 42.32
CA LEU A 723 8.67 -16.85 42.11
C LEU A 723 10.06 -16.20 41.98
N LEU A 724 10.16 -15.25 41.06
CA LEU A 724 11.28 -14.31 40.95
C LEU A 724 10.81 -12.88 41.25
N ALA A 725 11.61 -12.13 42.00
CA ALA A 725 11.28 -10.79 42.48
C ALA A 725 12.48 -9.84 42.37
N ARG A 726 12.30 -8.68 41.71
CA ARG A 726 13.37 -7.70 41.45
C ARG A 726 13.19 -6.42 42.25
N LYS A 727 14.21 -6.02 43.02
CA LYS A 727 14.26 -4.74 43.75
C LYS A 727 14.70 -3.59 42.83
N SER A 728 14.48 -2.34 43.27
CA SER A 728 14.86 -1.14 42.50
C SER A 728 16.38 -0.95 42.33
N ASP A 729 17.17 -1.58 43.19
CA ASP A 729 18.64 -1.68 43.08
C ASP A 729 19.11 -2.65 41.98
N GLY A 730 18.19 -3.37 41.33
CA GLY A 730 18.50 -4.36 40.30
C GLY A 730 18.91 -5.74 40.83
N THR A 731 18.83 -6.00 42.14
CA THR A 731 18.97 -7.36 42.68
C THR A 731 17.75 -8.22 42.38
N LEU A 732 18.00 -9.45 41.95
CA LEU A 732 16.97 -10.46 41.64
C LEU A 732 16.96 -11.52 42.73
N TRP A 733 15.77 -11.86 43.21
CA TRP A 733 15.54 -12.74 44.35
C TRP A 733 14.62 -13.89 43.95
N PHE A 734 15.05 -15.11 44.24
CA PHE A 734 14.34 -16.35 44.01
C PHE A 734 13.65 -16.83 45.29
N TYR A 735 12.41 -17.28 45.14
CA TYR A 735 11.56 -17.83 46.19
C TYR A 735 11.07 -19.20 45.72
N ALA A 736 11.70 -20.27 46.23
CA ALA A 736 11.35 -21.63 45.85
C ALA A 736 9.94 -22.01 46.32
N GLY A 737 9.17 -22.72 45.50
CA GLY A 737 7.82 -23.17 45.83
C GLY A 737 7.78 -24.18 46.99
N THR A 738 6.80 -24.04 47.89
CA THR A 738 6.45 -25.12 48.83
C THR A 738 5.38 -26.05 48.26
N GLY A 739 4.60 -25.58 47.28
CA GLY A 739 3.40 -26.27 46.77
C GLY A 739 2.29 -26.36 47.83
N ARG A 740 2.28 -25.46 48.82
CA ARG A 740 1.36 -25.54 49.97
C ARG A 740 0.99 -24.14 50.45
N VAL A 741 -0.29 -23.81 50.38
CA VAL A 741 -0.83 -22.55 50.89
C VAL A 741 -1.91 -22.83 51.93
N GLY A 742 -1.78 -22.24 53.11
CA GLY A 742 -2.80 -22.25 54.15
C GLY A 742 -2.28 -22.50 55.56
N GLY A 743 -3.03 -22.05 56.56
CA GLY A 743 -2.60 -22.11 57.96
C GLY A 743 -1.36 -21.24 58.19
N ASN A 744 -0.21 -21.89 58.36
CA ASN A 744 1.10 -21.22 58.53
C ASN A 744 2.00 -21.33 57.29
N GLU A 745 1.54 -21.96 56.20
CA GLU A 745 2.31 -22.17 54.96
C GLU A 745 2.08 -21.01 53.97
N GLU A 746 3.13 -20.27 53.65
CA GLU A 746 3.11 -19.07 52.76
C GLU A 746 3.18 -19.41 51.25
N GLY A 747 3.31 -20.69 50.87
CA GLY A 747 3.50 -21.11 49.48
C GLY A 747 4.94 -21.05 48.96
N TYR A 748 5.85 -20.36 49.66
CA TYR A 748 7.25 -20.16 49.26
C TYR A 748 8.26 -20.34 50.42
N ARG A 749 9.51 -20.64 50.07
CA ARG A 749 10.68 -20.70 50.98
C ARG A 749 11.33 -19.31 51.14
N HIS A 750 12.23 -19.16 52.12
CA HIS A 750 13.02 -17.94 52.28
C HIS A 750 13.85 -17.61 51.02
N ALA A 751 13.93 -16.32 50.70
CA ALA A 751 14.49 -15.86 49.44
C ALA A 751 16.02 -16.03 49.34
N VAL A 752 16.49 -16.44 48.16
CA VAL A 752 17.92 -16.47 47.78
C VAL A 752 18.16 -15.37 46.74
N GLN A 753 19.25 -14.61 46.86
CA GLN A 753 19.64 -13.68 45.78
C GLN A 753 20.27 -14.47 44.64
N VAL A 754 19.76 -14.26 43.42
CA VAL A 754 20.12 -14.98 42.18
C VAL A 754 20.51 -14.05 41.03
N GLY A 755 20.83 -12.80 41.33
CA GLY A 755 21.28 -11.85 40.32
C GLY A 755 21.41 -10.42 40.82
N TYR A 756 22.02 -9.58 39.97
CA TYR A 756 22.19 -8.14 40.16
C TYR A 756 22.23 -7.44 38.79
N GLY A 757 22.08 -6.11 38.74
CA GLY A 757 22.05 -5.33 37.49
C GLY A 757 20.75 -5.43 36.68
N TRP A 758 19.72 -6.14 37.18
CA TRP A 758 18.43 -6.32 36.49
C TRP A 758 17.59 -5.03 36.38
N ASN A 759 18.06 -3.92 36.95
CA ASN A 759 17.49 -2.58 36.77
C ASN A 759 17.73 -1.98 35.37
N THR A 760 18.55 -2.61 34.52
CA THR A 760 18.67 -2.26 33.09
C THR A 760 17.45 -2.74 32.26
N TYR A 761 16.55 -3.54 32.84
CA TYR A 761 15.35 -4.06 32.18
C TYR A 761 14.08 -3.28 32.55
N SER A 762 13.30 -2.88 31.55
CA SER A 762 11.98 -2.24 31.70
C SER A 762 10.87 -3.24 32.00
N GLN A 763 11.08 -4.53 31.69
CA GLN A 763 10.19 -5.64 32.05
C GLN A 763 10.99 -6.94 32.14
N VAL A 764 10.69 -7.80 33.11
CA VAL A 764 11.15 -9.20 33.19
C VAL A 764 9.93 -10.11 33.33
N LEU A 765 9.90 -11.20 32.56
CA LEU A 765 8.86 -12.23 32.59
C LEU A 765 9.47 -13.63 32.62
N GLY A 766 8.82 -14.55 33.34
CA GLY A 766 9.09 -15.98 33.24
C GLY A 766 8.41 -16.51 31.99
N ALA A 767 9.14 -17.28 31.18
CA ALA A 767 8.78 -17.48 29.79
C ALA A 767 8.39 -18.93 29.42
N GLY A 768 8.16 -19.79 30.42
CA GLY A 768 8.03 -21.22 30.16
C GLY A 768 9.34 -21.80 29.62
N ASP A 769 9.29 -22.96 28.99
CA ASP A 769 10.39 -23.47 28.19
C ASP A 769 10.31 -22.88 26.76
N LEU A 770 11.12 -21.86 26.46
CA LEU A 770 11.18 -21.25 25.12
C LEU A 770 12.11 -22.02 24.17
N ASN A 771 12.91 -22.96 24.68
CA ASN A 771 14.04 -23.55 23.96
C ASN A 771 13.96 -25.07 23.77
N GLY A 772 12.98 -25.73 24.39
CA GLY A 772 12.71 -27.16 24.29
C GLY A 772 13.65 -28.06 25.10
N ASP A 773 14.35 -27.53 26.12
CA ASP A 773 15.28 -28.32 26.95
C ASP A 773 14.67 -28.85 28.28
N GLY A 774 13.36 -28.64 28.47
CA GLY A 774 12.55 -29.12 29.59
C GLY A 774 12.69 -28.26 30.84
N ARG A 775 13.00 -26.96 30.70
CA ARG A 775 13.33 -26.06 31.81
C ARG A 775 12.73 -24.69 31.58
N ASN A 776 12.31 -24.02 32.66
CA ASN A 776 11.72 -22.71 32.54
C ASN A 776 12.80 -21.62 32.37
N ASP A 777 12.62 -20.80 31.33
CA ASP A 777 13.49 -19.71 30.89
C ASP A 777 12.99 -18.34 31.39
N LEU A 778 13.84 -17.31 31.27
CA LEU A 778 13.43 -15.92 31.45
C LEU A 778 13.52 -15.14 30.14
N LEU A 779 12.63 -14.17 29.97
CA LEU A 779 12.66 -13.20 28.88
C LEU A 779 12.59 -11.78 29.48
N ALA A 780 13.44 -10.88 28.98
CA ALA A 780 13.59 -9.55 29.56
C ALA A 780 13.72 -8.46 28.50
N ARG A 781 12.91 -7.40 28.62
CA ARG A 781 12.97 -6.22 27.77
C ARG A 781 13.88 -5.18 28.41
N SER A 782 14.99 -4.84 27.76
CA SER A 782 15.90 -3.77 28.21
C SER A 782 15.23 -2.39 28.17
N THR A 783 15.78 -1.41 28.88
CA THR A 783 15.31 0.00 28.81
C THR A 783 15.56 0.64 27.46
N SER A 784 16.52 0.14 26.67
CA SER A 784 16.76 0.52 25.28
C SER A 784 15.90 -0.24 24.25
N GLY A 785 14.99 -1.12 24.69
CA GLY A 785 14.06 -1.82 23.80
C GLY A 785 14.63 -3.01 23.01
N ASN A 786 15.78 -3.54 23.39
CA ASN A 786 16.19 -4.90 23.00
C ASN A 786 15.46 -5.94 23.87
N LEU A 787 15.12 -7.09 23.28
CA LEU A 787 14.58 -8.27 23.94
C LEU A 787 15.71 -9.28 24.18
N VAL A 788 15.83 -9.80 25.40
CA VAL A 788 16.91 -10.68 25.84
C VAL A 788 16.35 -11.95 26.47
N PHE A 789 16.78 -13.09 25.92
CA PHE A 789 16.48 -14.44 26.35
C PHE A 789 17.53 -14.95 27.34
N TYR A 790 17.11 -15.64 28.39
CA TYR A 790 17.98 -16.24 29.41
C TYR A 790 17.60 -17.70 29.61
N GLN A 791 18.41 -18.61 29.07
CA GLN A 791 18.19 -20.05 29.18
C GLN A 791 18.29 -20.51 30.64
N GLY A 792 17.26 -21.21 31.12
CA GLY A 792 17.18 -21.77 32.46
C GLY A 792 18.20 -22.89 32.71
N THR A 793 18.55 -23.11 33.98
CA THR A 793 19.46 -24.20 34.39
C THR A 793 18.80 -25.25 35.27
N GLY A 794 17.53 -25.06 35.69
CA GLY A 794 16.80 -26.00 36.55
C GLY A 794 17.57 -26.34 37.82
N ARG A 795 18.23 -25.32 38.40
CA ARG A 795 19.19 -25.41 39.51
C ARG A 795 19.44 -24.03 40.12
N VAL A 796 18.84 -23.75 41.27
CA VAL A 796 19.05 -22.49 41.99
C VAL A 796 19.79 -22.72 43.31
N GLY A 797 20.64 -21.79 43.71
CA GLY A 797 21.33 -21.83 45.01
C GLY A 797 22.35 -20.72 45.20
N SER A 798 23.06 -20.73 46.33
CA SER A 798 24.04 -19.70 46.70
C SER A 798 25.26 -19.55 45.79
N GLY A 799 25.40 -20.41 44.77
CA GLY A 799 26.38 -20.30 43.69
C GLY A 799 25.80 -20.63 42.31
N SER A 800 24.48 -20.55 42.12
CA SER A 800 23.80 -20.80 40.85
C SER A 800 22.60 -19.87 40.69
N GLU A 801 22.67 -18.97 39.71
CA GLU A 801 21.63 -17.96 39.44
C GLU A 801 20.34 -18.54 38.85
N GLY A 802 20.34 -19.82 38.44
CA GLY A 802 19.19 -20.48 37.81
C GLY A 802 19.10 -20.27 36.30
N TYR A 803 19.94 -19.41 35.71
CA TYR A 803 19.99 -19.10 34.29
C TYR A 803 21.42 -18.99 33.74
N ARG A 804 21.55 -19.02 32.41
CA ARG A 804 22.77 -18.75 31.65
C ARG A 804 22.89 -17.27 31.26
N PRO A 805 24.08 -16.75 30.87
CA PRO A 805 24.24 -15.40 30.35
C PRO A 805 23.28 -15.09 29.20
N GLY A 806 22.60 -13.93 29.27
CA GLY A 806 21.51 -13.59 28.38
C GLY A 806 21.93 -13.35 26.91
N LEU A 807 21.12 -13.86 25.99
CA LEU A 807 21.24 -13.71 24.54
C LEU A 807 20.24 -12.66 24.04
N THR A 808 20.69 -11.66 23.26
CA THR A 808 19.75 -10.75 22.59
C THR A 808 19.03 -11.49 21.45
N VAL A 809 17.71 -11.46 21.47
CA VAL A 809 16.82 -12.12 20.50
C VAL A 809 15.87 -11.14 19.78
N GLY A 810 15.85 -9.88 20.21
CA GLY A 810 15.21 -8.77 19.49
C GLY A 810 16.02 -7.48 19.63
N TRP A 811 16.24 -6.77 18.52
CA TRP A 811 17.15 -5.62 18.43
C TRP A 811 16.37 -4.32 18.21
N GLY A 812 16.15 -3.58 19.30
CA GLY A 812 15.30 -2.38 19.33
C GLY A 812 13.82 -2.66 19.06
N GLY A 813 13.00 -1.61 19.13
CA GLY A 813 11.58 -1.63 18.80
C GLY A 813 10.68 -2.09 19.96
N TRP A 814 11.14 -2.96 20.86
CA TRP A 814 10.31 -3.51 21.95
C TRP A 814 9.87 -2.48 22.99
N GLN A 815 10.40 -1.26 22.95
CA GLN A 815 9.97 -0.14 23.78
C GLN A 815 8.62 0.48 23.37
N HIS A 816 8.07 0.15 22.19
CA HIS A 816 6.82 0.74 21.68
C HIS A 816 5.55 0.03 22.19
N GLN A 817 5.71 -1.17 22.73
CA GLN A 817 4.64 -1.99 23.30
C GLN A 817 4.36 -1.55 24.74
N ALA A 818 3.08 -1.34 25.06
CA ALA A 818 2.60 -1.04 26.42
C ALA A 818 2.88 -2.19 27.42
N GLY A 819 3.06 -3.41 26.93
CA GLY A 819 3.58 -4.54 27.71
C GLY A 819 3.72 -5.81 26.87
N ILE A 820 4.65 -6.68 27.24
CA ILE A 820 4.73 -8.06 26.75
C ILE A 820 3.90 -8.93 27.71
N VAL A 821 3.07 -9.83 27.20
CA VAL A 821 2.31 -10.81 28.01
C VAL A 821 3.26 -11.94 28.42
N ARG A 822 2.97 -12.67 29.50
CA ARG A 822 3.69 -13.92 29.81
C ARG A 822 3.57 -14.90 28.63
N ALA A 823 4.66 -15.62 28.38
CA ALA A 823 4.73 -16.62 27.32
C ALA A 823 3.83 -17.83 27.60
N GLY A 824 3.41 -18.52 26.54
CA GLY A 824 2.49 -19.64 26.56
C GLY A 824 2.25 -20.23 25.18
N ASP A 825 1.66 -21.40 25.11
CA ASP A 825 1.32 -22.12 23.87
C ASP A 825 -0.04 -21.61 23.35
N PHE A 826 -0.01 -20.40 22.79
CA PHE A 826 -1.23 -19.73 22.31
C PHE A 826 -1.72 -20.30 20.98
N ASP A 827 -0.88 -21.02 20.23
CA ASP A 827 -1.20 -21.58 18.92
C ASP A 827 -1.30 -23.12 18.82
N ASP A 828 -1.15 -23.84 19.95
CA ASP A 828 -1.31 -25.31 20.00
C ASP A 828 -0.26 -26.04 19.12
N ASP A 829 0.88 -25.40 18.78
CA ASP A 829 2.00 -25.99 18.00
C ASP A 829 3.03 -26.74 18.88
N GLY A 830 2.89 -26.65 20.21
CA GLY A 830 3.72 -27.35 21.20
C GLY A 830 4.88 -26.51 21.74
N ARG A 831 4.77 -25.17 21.70
CA ARG A 831 5.86 -24.23 21.99
C ARG A 831 5.35 -22.99 22.72
N ASN A 832 6.22 -22.40 23.54
CA ASN A 832 5.92 -21.12 24.16
C ASN A 832 6.12 -19.94 23.17
N ASP A 833 5.02 -19.30 22.80
CA ASP A 833 4.94 -18.03 22.08
C ASP A 833 5.06 -16.84 23.05
N ILE A 834 5.09 -15.61 22.51
CA ILE A 834 4.70 -14.41 23.29
C ILE A 834 3.67 -13.56 22.56
N LEU A 835 2.78 -12.92 23.33
CA LEU A 835 1.96 -11.82 22.86
C LEU A 835 2.57 -10.48 23.31
N ALA A 836 2.39 -9.43 22.54
CA ALA A 836 2.68 -8.06 22.97
C ALA A 836 1.51 -7.12 22.66
N ARG A 837 1.23 -6.23 23.62
CA ARG A 837 0.14 -5.25 23.57
C ARG A 837 0.69 -3.85 23.31
N TYR A 838 0.13 -3.16 22.34
CA TYR A 838 0.47 -1.77 21.98
C TYR A 838 -0.45 -0.75 22.71
N SER A 839 -0.03 0.51 22.75
CA SER A 839 -0.75 1.58 23.47
C SER A 839 -2.06 2.04 22.81
N ASP A 840 -2.21 1.78 21.51
CA ASP A 840 -3.44 1.90 20.73
C ASP A 840 -4.44 0.74 20.98
N GLY A 841 -3.98 -0.34 21.62
CA GLY A 841 -4.75 -1.54 21.92
C GLY A 841 -4.64 -2.66 20.90
N GLY A 842 -3.72 -2.59 19.94
CA GLY A 842 -3.34 -3.77 19.15
C GLY A 842 -2.72 -4.87 20.02
N LEU A 843 -3.08 -6.12 19.76
CA LEU A 843 -2.45 -7.33 20.29
C LEU A 843 -1.74 -8.06 19.15
N THR A 844 -0.54 -8.59 19.42
CA THR A 844 0.34 -9.16 18.39
C THR A 844 1.04 -10.39 18.94
N LEU A 845 0.86 -11.52 18.26
CA LEU A 845 1.55 -12.78 18.49
C LEU A 845 2.95 -12.74 17.85
N TYR A 846 3.87 -13.45 18.50
CA TYR A 846 5.22 -13.71 18.01
C TYR A 846 5.47 -15.19 18.27
N ARG A 847 5.18 -16.04 17.27
CA ARG A 847 5.18 -17.50 17.44
C ARG A 847 6.58 -18.04 17.76
N GLY A 848 6.67 -19.03 18.63
CA GLY A 848 7.90 -19.65 19.09
C GLY A 848 8.61 -20.44 18.01
N GLU A 849 9.95 -20.35 17.98
CA GLU A 849 10.78 -21.27 17.19
C GLU A 849 11.19 -22.52 17.99
N GLY A 850 10.92 -22.58 19.30
CA GLY A 850 11.39 -23.68 20.17
C GLY A 850 12.92 -23.70 20.29
N ASN A 851 13.54 -22.52 20.33
CA ASN A 851 15.00 -22.34 20.39
C ASN A 851 15.43 -21.04 21.14
N GLY A 852 14.50 -20.40 21.87
CA GLY A 852 14.68 -19.08 22.49
C GLY A 852 14.37 -17.87 21.57
N ARG A 853 13.94 -18.09 20.32
CA ARG A 853 13.58 -17.05 19.34
C ARG A 853 12.12 -17.14 18.91
N PHE A 854 11.68 -16.10 18.20
CA PHE A 854 10.32 -15.92 17.71
C PHE A 854 10.29 -15.61 16.21
N ARG A 855 9.14 -15.87 15.58
CA ARG A 855 8.82 -15.51 14.18
C ARG A 855 8.52 -14.01 14.04
N GLY A 856 7.95 -13.62 12.91
CA GLY A 856 7.51 -12.24 12.65
C GLY A 856 6.35 -11.80 13.55
N ALA A 857 6.07 -10.50 13.55
CA ALA A 857 4.98 -9.90 14.32
C ALA A 857 3.63 -10.08 13.61
N GLU A 858 2.76 -10.92 14.19
CA GLU A 858 1.46 -11.32 13.64
C GLU A 858 0.32 -10.70 14.48
N PRO A 859 -0.45 -9.71 13.98
CA PRO A 859 -1.53 -9.11 14.75
C PRO A 859 -2.69 -10.08 14.92
N VAL A 860 -3.18 -10.22 16.15
CA VAL A 860 -4.23 -11.20 16.50
C VAL A 860 -5.43 -10.56 17.18
N GLY A 861 -5.40 -9.28 17.56
CA GLY A 861 -6.59 -8.65 18.14
C GLY A 861 -6.48 -7.14 18.35
N SER A 862 -7.59 -6.52 18.77
CA SER A 862 -7.68 -5.05 18.93
C SER A 862 -8.44 -4.60 20.19
N GLY A 863 -8.39 -3.30 20.51
CA GLY A 863 -9.11 -2.72 21.65
C GLY A 863 -8.52 -3.00 23.05
N TRP A 864 -7.42 -3.75 23.15
CA TRP A 864 -6.82 -4.20 24.43
C TRP A 864 -6.26 -3.07 25.31
N HIS A 865 -6.27 -1.82 24.84
CA HIS A 865 -5.90 -0.62 25.62
C HIS A 865 -6.89 -0.30 26.75
N ILE A 866 -8.11 -0.85 26.72
CA ILE A 866 -9.09 -0.66 27.80
C ILE A 866 -8.60 -1.27 29.12
N TYR A 867 -7.83 -2.36 29.03
CA TYR A 867 -7.28 -3.06 30.18
C TYR A 867 -6.08 -2.35 30.79
N ARG A 868 -5.93 -2.44 32.11
CA ARG A 868 -4.74 -1.99 32.82
C ARG A 868 -3.62 -3.03 32.65
N GLU A 869 -3.92 -4.26 33.03
CA GLU A 869 -3.02 -5.42 32.97
C GLU A 869 -3.62 -6.48 32.01
N VAL A 870 -2.75 -7.14 31.24
CA VAL A 870 -3.05 -8.30 30.41
C VAL A 870 -2.02 -9.37 30.76
N LEU A 871 -2.50 -10.54 31.15
CA LEU A 871 -1.73 -11.70 31.62
C LEU A 871 -2.21 -12.92 30.81
N GLY A 872 -1.42 -13.99 30.74
CA GLY A 872 -1.80 -15.18 29.99
C GLY A 872 -0.75 -16.28 30.05
N GLY A 873 -0.89 -17.25 29.16
CA GLY A 873 -0.03 -18.42 29.05
C GLY A 873 -0.34 -19.49 30.10
N LEU A 874 -1.61 -19.63 30.48
CA LEU A 874 -2.13 -20.72 31.30
C LEU A 874 -3.54 -21.09 30.84
N ASP A 875 -3.85 -22.39 30.83
CA ASP A 875 -5.22 -22.87 30.91
C ASP A 875 -5.83 -22.53 32.29
N LEU A 876 -6.72 -21.53 32.33
CA LEU A 876 -7.50 -21.14 33.51
C LEU A 876 -8.93 -21.70 33.48
N SER A 877 -9.25 -22.37 32.38
CA SER A 877 -10.58 -22.71 31.88
C SER A 877 -10.90 -24.20 32.06
N GLY A 878 -9.87 -25.05 32.02
CA GLY A 878 -9.89 -26.51 32.06
C GLY A 878 -10.07 -27.19 30.70
N ASP A 879 -9.83 -26.49 29.58
CA ASP A 879 -9.98 -27.03 28.21
C ASP A 879 -8.66 -27.26 27.45
N GLY A 880 -7.50 -27.09 28.11
CA GLY A 880 -6.19 -27.46 27.59
C GLY A 880 -5.51 -26.43 26.70
N LYS A 881 -6.02 -25.20 26.64
CA LYS A 881 -5.51 -24.11 25.81
C LYS A 881 -5.13 -22.89 26.64
N ASP A 882 -4.12 -22.13 26.21
CA ASP A 882 -3.64 -20.99 27.00
C ASP A 882 -4.57 -19.78 26.88
N ASP A 883 -5.18 -19.43 28.01
CA ASP A 883 -6.11 -18.31 28.16
C ASP A 883 -5.37 -16.96 28.28
N ILE A 884 -6.13 -15.87 28.05
CA ILE A 884 -5.77 -14.53 28.49
C ILE A 884 -6.65 -14.10 29.67
N LEU A 885 -5.97 -13.63 30.72
CA LEU A 885 -6.56 -13.02 31.91
C LEU A 885 -6.30 -11.51 31.89
N THR A 886 -7.36 -10.70 31.89
CA THR A 886 -7.21 -9.23 31.89
C THR A 886 -7.79 -8.59 33.15
N VAL A 887 -7.23 -7.44 33.51
CA VAL A 887 -7.72 -6.60 34.61
C VAL A 887 -8.01 -5.21 34.05
N ASP A 888 -9.24 -4.75 34.17
CA ASP A 888 -9.66 -3.46 33.64
C ASP A 888 -9.33 -2.28 34.57
N ARG A 889 -9.77 -1.08 34.21
CA ARG A 889 -9.50 0.16 34.97
C ARG A 889 -10.38 0.28 36.23
N ASN A 890 -11.48 -0.46 36.31
CA ASN A 890 -12.30 -0.61 37.52
C ASN A 890 -11.70 -1.66 38.47
N SER A 891 -10.72 -2.44 37.99
CA SER A 891 -10.14 -3.63 38.63
C SER A 891 -11.09 -4.83 38.65
N GLU A 892 -12.01 -4.91 37.68
CA GLU A 892 -12.70 -6.17 37.38
C GLU A 892 -11.80 -7.07 36.53
N LEU A 893 -11.97 -8.37 36.67
CA LEU A 893 -11.17 -9.41 36.03
C LEU A 893 -12.01 -10.11 34.95
N TRP A 894 -11.43 -10.27 33.76
CA TRP A 894 -12.10 -10.85 32.60
C TRP A 894 -11.25 -11.98 32.03
N LEU A 895 -11.89 -13.11 31.73
CA LEU A 895 -11.27 -14.24 31.04
C LEU A 895 -11.61 -14.19 29.54
N TYR A 896 -10.58 -14.30 28.72
CA TYR A 896 -10.66 -14.60 27.29
C TYR A 896 -10.13 -16.02 27.12
N ARG A 897 -11.00 -16.97 26.73
CA ARG A 897 -10.57 -18.38 26.59
C ARG A 897 -9.80 -18.59 25.31
N GLY A 898 -8.69 -19.32 25.35
CA GLY A 898 -7.91 -19.65 24.17
C GLY A 898 -8.66 -20.58 23.20
N ASP A 899 -8.53 -20.36 21.90
CA ASP A 899 -8.97 -21.32 20.87
C ASP A 899 -7.82 -21.99 20.10
N GLY A 900 -6.58 -21.59 20.36
CA GLY A 900 -5.37 -22.12 19.72
C GLY A 900 -4.99 -21.40 18.41
N MET A 901 -5.45 -20.17 18.18
CA MET A 901 -5.07 -19.34 17.01
C MET A 901 -5.31 -20.05 15.66
N VAL A 902 -6.31 -20.93 15.61
CA VAL A 902 -6.45 -21.96 14.57
C VAL A 902 -6.85 -21.44 13.19
N ASP A 903 -7.47 -20.24 13.14
CA ASP A 903 -8.08 -19.67 11.94
C ASP A 903 -7.54 -18.24 11.66
N GLU A 904 -6.36 -18.13 11.01
CA GLU A 904 -5.78 -16.84 10.53
C GLU A 904 -6.51 -16.24 9.30
N GLY A 905 -7.62 -16.83 8.86
CA GLY A 905 -8.33 -16.45 7.62
C GLY A 905 -7.85 -17.17 6.35
N TYR A 906 -6.60 -17.63 6.31
CA TYR A 906 -6.10 -18.43 5.19
C TYR A 906 -5.02 -19.45 5.59
N ARG A 907 -4.90 -20.53 4.80
CA ARG A 907 -3.77 -21.47 4.87
C ARG A 907 -2.56 -20.94 4.09
N ARG A 908 -1.37 -21.48 4.37
CA ARG A 908 -0.12 -21.11 3.67
C ARG A 908 -0.25 -21.22 2.14
N ALA A 909 0.27 -20.21 1.45
CA ALA A 909 0.10 -20.06 0.01
C ALA A 909 0.71 -21.21 -0.82
N ALA A 910 -0.05 -21.68 -1.81
CA ALA A 910 0.37 -22.64 -2.82
C ALA A 910 0.65 -21.95 -4.18
N ALA A 911 1.35 -22.65 -5.08
CA ALA A 911 1.58 -22.17 -6.44
C ALA A 911 0.36 -22.49 -7.33
N ALA A 912 -0.29 -21.46 -7.87
CA ALA A 912 -1.53 -21.59 -8.65
C ALA A 912 -1.31 -21.69 -10.18
N GLY A 913 -0.06 -21.55 -10.62
CA GLY A 913 0.34 -21.54 -12.03
C GLY A 913 0.91 -20.20 -12.50
N ARG A 914 0.87 -19.96 -13.81
CA ARG A 914 1.32 -18.73 -14.47
C ARG A 914 0.46 -18.47 -15.70
N LEU A 915 0.14 -17.20 -15.93
CA LEU A 915 -0.61 -16.68 -17.09
C LEU A 915 0.33 -16.30 -18.25
#